data_AF-A0A955ATC6-F1
#
_entry.id   AF-A0A955ATC6-F1
#
_cell.length_a   1.000
_cell.length_b   1.000
_cell.length_c   1.000
_cell.angle_alpha   90.00
_cell.angle_beta   90.00
_cell.angle_gamma   90.00
#
_symmetry.space_group_name_H-M   'P 1'
#
loop_
_entity.id
_entity.type
_entity.pdbx_description
1 polymer ?
#
loop_
_entity_poly.entity_id
_entity_poly.type
_entity_poly.pdbx_seq_one_letter_code
_entity_poly.pdbx_strand_id
1 'polypeptide(L)'
;MDLVDGVPITDFCDQRKLKLEERVELLIKTCRAVQHAHQKGIIHRDLKPSNVLVTFHNGIAQPKVIDFGVAKAIDPHAFDRTTLTRTSQIVGTPQYMSPEQAGRFDVDTRTDVFSLGVLLFELLTGSTPLDQKKMREAAYDEICRMIREDDPPKPSSRLSSLGEDSGKVSSLRSVDSNRLERLVRGDLDWITIKSMEKDRERRYESVDALEKDLQRFLDQEPVLAGPPSRLYRLSKFVRRNRSLTVSLMIAVASIVVGTTVALMALREAIEQREIALQNEANGAMVSAKALSTSHAVGQQVDGLAAVARAKVIFDELGENRVFELRNYAIRCLAAPDVSFSARYEHPQDLDERESFDASLDYFSYVDGAVKQAVVLHLPTQEKASFPVQATKTTLSPNADYLILRDQQQTYFYSRPTTEEIFRIPGNHGWWQPFGFNADGSRVGLIAPVDPAALEGDQAVFVYTMPSGDALAEINPPESATGIAVDAKGQRIAVTYGQHSSNKVCSVFDIVTKDERFAHKRNAAAGEAASAQVVAFHPSDPNVVAFDAYRDVLMRDMKHPYRFSRFEGHRDQVAGLEFHPSGKWLFTTAFDNVTKVWDTQSLELILTLPGRIRKVSRDGHRFGLRTQPDHEVWNFHDSAFSHLPPGVKGEGNVLCSAIHPHGRLAVTGGVDVIRFWDLTTRRIVSERFLSKHFSGNDVFRFVKFSESGDVLWLGGQRSLLWKFSIQQESADDKLSFRIGNPTQVIPANGFKVAFNDSGTRIAVQWKQPKVNSSVVRVYDASGNPVSGEIDLVDHSPCHISPDGRWLTTWGYQTDNCRLYDVQKGNIVLQVPLGRGQGWFSPDGKLVAFANHRNHLRLYEVPGFTRVKLDVPFETDTYEMAFSKDSRLLAVSRLDPRGVVLIDLQKRTVIAELHGNVQTAARSFFANDSCLLVTNKSGPTSLGVWDISRIRSELTKLGLDWEQPPVQSTPSDLSQLPELRVDIDWGEHPISKLLTVQPDSDRSAGR
;
A
#
# COMPACT_ATOMS: atom_id res chain seq x y z
N MET A 1 15.43 77.41 81.16
CA MET A 1 14.57 76.32 80.66
C MET A 1 13.25 76.94 80.29
N ASP A 2 12.84 76.80 79.03
CA ASP A 2 11.53 77.24 78.54
C ASP A 2 10.44 76.27 79.05
N LEU A 3 9.31 76.79 79.53
CA LEU A 3 8.16 75.98 79.94
C LEU A 3 7.58 75.28 78.69
N VAL A 4 7.66 73.95 78.63
CA VAL A 4 7.04 73.16 77.55
C VAL A 4 5.62 72.81 77.97
N ASP A 5 4.62 73.46 77.36
CA ASP A 5 3.21 73.13 77.54
C ASP A 5 2.87 71.90 76.68
N GLY A 6 2.75 70.74 77.32
CA GLY A 6 2.57 69.45 76.64
C GLY A 6 2.06 68.35 77.57
N VAL A 7 1.46 67.32 76.97
CA VAL A 7 0.87 66.17 77.67
C VAL A 7 1.80 64.96 77.54
N PRO A 8 2.00 64.12 78.58
CA PRO A 8 2.76 62.88 78.47
C PRO A 8 2.34 62.03 77.27
N ILE A 9 3.31 61.41 76.59
CA ILE A 9 3.07 60.70 75.31
C ILE A 9 2.00 59.59 75.41
N THR A 10 1.95 58.84 76.51
CA THR A 10 0.94 57.78 76.72
C THR A 10 -0.46 58.37 76.89
N ASP A 11 -0.61 59.39 77.73
CA ASP A 11 -1.87 60.11 77.95
C ASP A 11 -2.37 60.79 76.68
N PHE A 12 -1.47 61.44 75.94
CA PHE A 12 -1.80 62.07 74.66
C PHE A 12 -2.36 61.06 73.65
N CYS A 13 -1.71 59.91 73.51
CA CYS A 13 -2.16 58.87 72.60
C CYS A 13 -3.52 58.30 73.02
N ASP A 14 -3.76 58.15 74.33
CA ASP A 14 -4.98 57.55 74.88
C ASP A 14 -6.18 58.49 74.83
N GLN A 15 -5.99 59.78 75.17
CA GLN A 15 -7.02 60.82 75.06
C GLN A 15 -7.52 60.97 73.62
N ARG A 16 -6.61 60.85 72.63
CA ARG A 16 -6.94 60.95 71.21
C ARG A 16 -7.28 59.62 70.54
N LYS A 17 -7.19 58.52 71.29
CA LYS A 17 -7.40 57.15 70.81
C LYS A 17 -6.62 56.82 69.54
N LEU A 18 -5.35 57.24 69.49
CA LEU A 18 -4.50 57.04 68.32
C LEU A 18 -4.34 55.56 67.98
N LYS A 19 -4.30 55.27 66.68
CA LYS A 19 -3.99 53.93 66.16
C LYS A 19 -2.54 53.57 66.44
N LEU A 20 -2.23 52.30 66.31
CA LEU A 20 -0.92 51.75 66.61
C LEU A 20 0.19 52.34 65.70
N GLU A 21 -0.10 52.59 64.44
CA GLU A 21 0.84 53.22 63.50
C GLU A 21 1.19 54.66 63.93
N GLU A 22 0.18 55.43 64.36
CA GLU A 22 0.35 56.81 64.82
C GLU A 22 1.14 56.88 66.15
N ARG A 23 0.93 55.91 67.03
CA ARG A 23 1.69 55.75 68.29
C ARG A 23 3.16 55.42 68.01
N VAL A 24 3.42 54.52 67.06
CA VAL A 24 4.78 54.18 66.61
C VAL A 24 5.45 55.38 65.94
N GLU A 25 4.72 56.18 65.15
CA GLU A 25 5.25 57.40 64.53
C GLU A 25 5.70 58.44 65.58
N LEU A 26 4.92 58.62 66.66
CA LEU A 26 5.30 59.47 67.78
C LEU A 26 6.54 58.93 68.51
N LEU A 27 6.64 57.62 68.68
CA LEU A 27 7.83 57.02 69.26
C LEU A 27 9.06 57.21 68.34
N ILE A 28 8.93 57.06 67.02
CA ILE A 28 10.00 57.32 66.05
C ILE A 28 10.51 58.77 66.19
N LYS A 29 9.61 59.76 66.30
CA LYS A 29 9.99 61.16 66.54
C LYS A 29 10.71 61.33 67.89
N THR A 30 10.32 60.57 68.91
CA THR A 30 11.00 60.53 70.22
C THR A 30 12.40 59.91 70.10
N CYS A 31 12.54 58.79 69.38
CA CYS A 31 13.84 58.16 69.09
C CYS A 31 14.79 59.15 68.40
N ARG A 32 14.31 59.91 67.41
CA ARG A 32 15.11 60.94 66.73
C ARG A 32 15.59 62.03 67.69
N ALA A 33 14.74 62.48 68.61
CA ALA A 33 15.11 63.47 69.62
C ALA A 33 16.18 62.93 70.59
N VAL A 34 16.04 61.69 71.07
CA VAL A 34 17.02 61.04 71.95
C VAL A 34 18.34 60.78 71.23
N GLN A 35 18.30 60.29 69.99
CA GLN A 35 19.49 60.08 69.17
C GLN A 35 20.28 61.37 68.94
N HIS A 36 19.60 62.50 68.76
CA HIS A 36 20.25 63.81 68.66
C HIS A 36 21.00 64.19 69.95
N ALA A 37 20.47 63.83 71.12
CA ALA A 37 21.17 64.01 72.39
C ALA A 37 22.37 63.07 72.53
N HIS A 38 22.23 61.80 72.12
CA HIS A 38 23.33 60.81 72.11
C HIS A 38 24.51 61.26 71.25
N GLN A 39 24.25 61.87 70.08
CA GLN A 39 25.31 62.43 69.22
C GLN A 39 26.09 63.57 69.88
N LYS A 40 25.50 64.23 70.88
CA LYS A 40 26.14 65.26 71.70
C LYS A 40 26.76 64.69 72.99
N GLY A 41 26.85 63.37 73.11
CA GLY A 41 27.44 62.66 74.26
C GLY A 41 26.54 62.63 75.50
N ILE A 42 25.25 62.94 75.37
CA ILE A 42 24.30 63.00 76.49
C ILE A 42 23.45 61.73 76.51
N ILE A 43 23.44 61.00 77.62
CA ILE A 43 22.54 59.84 77.88
C ILE A 43 21.45 60.29 78.85
N HIS A 44 20.19 60.00 78.57
CA HIS A 44 19.04 60.51 79.33
C HIS A 44 18.83 59.79 80.67
N ARG A 45 18.91 58.45 80.69
CA ARG A 45 18.84 57.57 81.88
C ARG A 45 17.50 57.52 82.64
N ASP A 46 16.58 58.45 82.42
CA ASP A 46 15.22 58.40 83.00
C ASP A 46 14.12 58.61 81.95
N LEU A 47 14.18 57.89 80.83
CA LEU A 47 13.13 57.98 79.81
C LEU A 47 11.87 57.26 80.29
N LYS A 48 10.78 58.01 80.43
CA LYS A 48 9.46 57.56 80.86
C LYS A 48 8.38 58.50 80.32
N PRO A 49 7.09 58.14 80.34
CA PRO A 49 6.05 58.94 79.71
C PRO A 49 5.99 60.41 80.15
N SER A 50 6.21 60.70 81.43
CA SER A 50 6.21 62.09 81.94
C SER A 50 7.36 62.95 81.40
N ASN A 51 8.43 62.32 80.90
CA ASN A 51 9.62 63.01 80.38
C ASN A 51 9.58 63.10 78.84
N VAL A 52 8.49 62.64 78.21
CA VAL A 52 8.24 62.77 76.78
C VAL A 52 6.88 63.45 76.59
N LEU A 53 6.91 64.79 76.49
CA LEU A 53 5.71 65.61 76.35
C LEU A 53 5.38 65.85 74.88
N VAL A 54 4.13 65.61 74.49
CA VAL A 54 3.64 65.90 73.14
C VAL A 54 2.99 67.27 73.12
N THR A 55 3.46 68.13 72.22
CA THR A 55 2.94 69.48 71.99
C THR A 55 2.57 69.66 70.52
N PHE A 56 1.83 70.72 70.19
CA PHE A 56 1.50 71.07 68.82
C PHE A 56 2.48 72.10 68.28
N HIS A 57 3.11 71.78 67.16
CA HIS A 57 3.85 72.75 66.37
C HIS A 57 3.27 72.78 64.95
N ASN A 58 2.74 73.92 64.54
CA ASN A 58 2.08 74.11 63.24
C ASN A 58 1.00 73.06 62.93
N GLY A 59 0.19 72.70 63.93
CA GLY A 59 -0.89 71.71 63.80
C GLY A 59 -0.43 70.25 63.82
N ILE A 60 0.88 69.98 63.91
CA ILE A 60 1.45 68.63 63.95
C ILE A 60 1.84 68.28 65.40
N ALA A 61 1.45 67.08 65.85
CA ALA A 61 1.85 66.55 67.14
C ALA A 61 3.35 66.21 67.13
N GLN A 62 4.11 66.85 68.03
CA GLN A 62 5.56 66.71 68.11
C GLN A 62 5.96 66.35 69.56
N PRO A 63 6.63 65.20 69.78
CA PRO A 63 7.16 64.86 71.09
C PRO A 63 8.41 65.70 71.39
N LYS A 64 8.51 66.20 72.61
CA LYS A 64 9.66 66.86 73.19
C LYS A 64 10.12 66.08 74.42
N VAL A 65 11.39 65.67 74.40
CA VAL A 65 12.03 64.99 75.52
C VAL A 65 12.55 66.07 76.49
N ILE A 66 12.15 65.95 77.75
CA ILE A 66 12.47 66.90 78.83
C ILE A 66 13.18 66.18 79.97
N ASP A 67 13.77 66.93 80.91
CA ASP A 67 14.43 66.38 82.11
C ASP A 67 15.54 65.36 81.82
N PHE A 68 16.52 65.77 81.00
CA PHE A 68 17.79 65.05 80.84
C PHE A 68 18.47 64.91 82.21
N GLY A 69 18.32 63.74 82.84
CA GLY A 69 18.80 63.47 84.19
C GLY A 69 20.31 63.70 84.31
N VAL A 70 20.73 64.37 85.39
CA VAL A 70 22.11 64.74 85.81
C VAL A 70 23.20 64.23 84.84
N ALA A 71 23.45 65.01 83.79
CA ALA A 71 24.36 64.68 82.70
C ALA A 71 25.79 64.45 83.22
N LYS A 72 26.34 63.27 82.96
CA LYS A 72 27.79 63.05 83.05
C LYS A 72 28.32 63.10 81.62
N ALA A 73 29.12 64.12 81.31
CA ALA A 73 29.90 64.14 80.07
C ALA A 73 30.81 62.91 80.05
N ILE A 74 30.81 62.19 78.93
CA ILE A 74 31.64 61.00 78.74
C ILE A 74 33.08 61.49 78.51
N ASP A 75 33.87 61.62 79.57
CA ASP A 75 35.32 61.84 79.49
C ASP A 75 36.04 60.47 79.61
N PRO A 76 36.79 60.00 78.59
CA PRO A 76 37.34 58.64 78.56
C PRO A 76 38.50 58.35 79.52
N HIS A 77 38.95 59.29 80.37
CA HIS A 77 40.24 59.15 81.09
C HIS A 77 40.28 59.40 82.61
N ALA A 78 39.16 59.34 83.33
CA ALA A 78 39.19 59.47 84.80
C ALA A 78 38.64 58.23 85.54
N PHE A 79 39.38 57.12 85.48
CA PHE A 79 39.33 56.07 86.50
C PHE A 79 40.36 56.40 87.56
N ASP A 80 39.96 57.06 88.65
CA ASP A 80 40.63 56.82 89.93
C ASP A 80 39.74 57.09 91.14
N ARG A 81 39.93 56.22 92.13
CA ARG A 81 39.16 56.03 93.37
C ARG A 81 38.91 57.32 94.15
N THR A 82 37.73 57.47 94.76
CA THR A 82 37.60 57.60 96.24
C THR A 82 36.15 57.68 96.76
N THR A 83 35.95 57.01 97.90
CA THR A 83 34.94 57.22 98.95
C THR A 83 33.46 56.88 98.73
N LEU A 84 33.10 55.72 99.29
CA LEU A 84 31.80 55.44 99.93
C LEU A 84 31.42 56.52 100.95
N THR A 85 30.19 57.06 100.85
CA THR A 85 29.26 57.27 101.98
C THR A 85 27.85 57.62 101.50
N ARG A 86 26.89 56.77 101.91
CA ARG A 86 25.45 57.01 102.16
C ARG A 86 24.77 58.20 101.44
N THR A 87 23.89 57.90 100.48
CA THR A 87 22.42 57.80 100.68
C THR A 87 21.81 57.25 99.39
N SER A 88 21.13 56.10 99.47
CA SER A 88 20.41 55.47 98.35
C SER A 88 19.14 56.27 98.01
N GLN A 89 19.30 57.46 97.43
CA GLN A 89 18.21 58.16 96.77
C GLN A 89 18.03 57.59 95.37
N ILE A 90 16.81 57.15 95.09
CA ILE A 90 16.36 56.66 93.80
C ILE A 90 16.69 57.72 92.74
N VAL A 91 17.54 57.38 91.78
CA VAL A 91 17.63 58.13 90.52
C VAL A 91 16.92 57.30 89.46
N GLY A 92 15.70 57.73 89.10
CA GLY A 92 14.90 57.17 88.03
C GLY A 92 13.66 56.37 88.47
N THR A 93 12.71 56.18 87.56
CA THR A 93 11.49 55.39 87.81
C THR A 93 11.75 53.90 87.56
N PRO A 94 11.68 52.99 88.57
CA PRO A 94 12.14 51.60 88.46
C PRO A 94 11.52 50.79 87.30
N GLN A 95 10.32 51.15 86.87
CA GLN A 95 9.59 50.44 85.80
C GLN A 95 10.22 50.59 84.41
N TYR A 96 10.97 51.67 84.17
CA TYR A 96 11.66 51.95 82.88
C TYR A 96 13.18 51.82 83.01
N MET A 97 13.67 51.43 84.19
CA MET A 97 15.08 51.32 84.50
C MET A 97 15.70 50.11 83.78
N SER A 98 16.85 50.32 83.16
CA SER A 98 17.59 49.25 82.48
C SER A 98 18.34 48.33 83.48
N PRO A 99 18.67 47.08 83.10
CA PRO A 99 19.43 46.15 83.94
C PRO A 99 20.76 46.70 84.44
N GLU A 100 21.46 47.47 83.61
CA GLU A 100 22.75 48.10 83.93
C GLU A 100 22.62 49.19 84.99
N GLN A 101 21.52 49.95 84.98
CA GLN A 101 21.20 50.92 86.03
C GLN A 101 20.84 50.26 87.36
N ALA A 102 20.18 49.10 87.33
CA ALA A 102 19.87 48.30 88.52
C ALA A 102 21.09 47.53 89.08
N GLY A 103 22.12 47.29 88.27
CA GLY A 103 23.28 46.43 88.61
C GLY A 103 24.59 47.14 88.99
N ARG A 104 24.64 48.47 89.02
CA ARG A 104 25.87 49.28 89.18
C ARG A 104 26.96 49.02 88.11
N PHE A 105 26.55 48.69 86.88
CA PHE A 105 27.45 48.52 85.74
C PHE A 105 27.66 49.85 84.98
N ASP A 106 28.64 49.90 84.08
CA ASP A 106 28.86 51.07 83.20
C ASP A 106 27.65 51.30 82.29
N VAL A 107 27.08 52.50 82.38
CA VAL A 107 25.86 52.93 81.67
C VAL A 107 26.24 53.65 80.38
N ASP A 108 25.81 53.12 79.23
CA ASP A 108 26.00 53.69 77.90
C ASP A 108 24.65 54.09 77.24
N THR A 109 24.67 54.50 75.97
CA THR A 109 23.48 54.95 75.24
C THR A 109 22.40 53.86 75.09
N ARG A 110 22.74 52.57 75.22
CA ARG A 110 21.79 51.44 75.10
C ARG A 110 20.83 51.35 76.30
N THR A 111 21.13 52.04 77.39
CA THR A 111 20.20 52.25 78.50
C THR A 111 18.92 52.95 78.05
N ASP A 112 19.04 54.00 77.24
CA ASP A 112 17.87 54.72 76.73
C ASP A 112 17.10 53.89 75.69
N VAL A 113 17.77 53.00 74.95
CA VAL A 113 17.12 52.02 74.06
C VAL A 113 16.21 51.08 74.85
N PHE A 114 16.64 50.62 76.03
CA PHE A 114 15.82 49.79 76.91
C PHE A 114 14.58 50.54 77.40
N SER A 115 14.76 51.75 77.91
CA SER A 115 13.66 52.58 78.40
C SER A 115 12.66 52.95 77.29
N LEU A 116 13.13 53.21 76.06
CA LEU A 116 12.27 53.40 74.88
C LEU A 116 11.55 52.09 74.49
N GLY A 117 12.17 50.93 74.69
CA GLY A 117 11.52 49.62 74.52
C GLY A 117 10.39 49.39 75.51
N VAL A 118 10.58 49.78 76.78
CA VAL A 118 9.52 49.75 77.81
C VAL A 118 8.40 50.73 77.45
N LEU A 119 8.74 51.94 76.98
CA LEU A 119 7.77 52.93 76.53
C LEU A 119 6.96 52.42 75.32
N LEU A 120 7.61 51.77 74.35
CA LEU A 120 6.93 51.11 73.23
C LEU A 120 5.97 50.03 73.74
N PHE A 121 6.45 49.17 74.65
CA PHE A 121 5.62 48.11 75.25
C PHE A 121 4.35 48.68 75.89
N GLU A 122 4.46 49.80 76.60
CA GLU A 122 3.30 50.46 77.22
C GLU A 122 2.39 51.15 76.20
N LEU A 123 2.94 51.80 75.17
CA LEU A 123 2.14 52.38 74.09
C LEU A 123 1.30 51.32 73.38
N LEU A 124 1.84 50.11 73.23
CA LEU A 124 1.19 48.95 72.62
C LEU A 124 0.19 48.25 73.54
N THR A 125 0.53 48.05 74.82
CA THR A 125 -0.23 47.16 75.73
C THR A 125 -1.01 47.90 76.83
N GLY A 126 -0.78 49.21 77.01
CA GLY A 126 -1.37 50.02 78.07
C GLY A 126 -0.81 49.73 79.48
N SER A 127 0.21 48.88 79.61
CA SER A 127 0.86 48.56 80.88
C SER A 127 2.37 48.36 80.68
N THR A 128 3.17 48.48 81.75
CA THR A 128 4.61 48.17 81.70
C THR A 128 4.86 46.64 81.73
N PRO A 129 6.03 46.15 81.27
CA PRO A 129 6.36 44.72 81.27
C PRO A 129 6.35 44.09 82.66
N LEU A 130 6.85 44.85 83.65
CA LEU A 130 6.83 44.48 85.07
C LEU A 130 5.61 45.09 85.75
N ASP A 131 4.95 44.29 86.59
CA ASP A 131 3.71 44.67 87.27
C ASP A 131 3.96 45.77 88.32
N GLN A 132 3.26 46.90 88.17
CA GLN A 132 3.39 48.04 89.06
C GLN A 132 3.04 47.72 90.52
N LYS A 133 2.11 46.79 90.77
CA LYS A 133 1.74 46.40 92.15
C LYS A 133 2.87 45.62 92.82
N LYS A 134 3.42 44.63 92.12
CA LYS A 134 4.57 43.84 92.60
C LYS A 134 5.80 44.71 92.88
N MET A 135 6.04 45.72 92.05
CA MET A 135 7.13 46.68 92.21
C MET A 135 6.99 47.59 93.44
N ARG A 136 5.77 47.94 93.86
CA ARG A 136 5.54 48.80 95.04
C ARG A 136 5.68 48.04 96.35
N GLU A 137 5.45 46.74 96.35
CA GLU A 137 5.47 45.87 97.53
C GLU A 137 6.85 45.20 97.77
N ALA A 138 7.72 45.18 96.76
CA ALA A 138 9.04 44.55 96.81
C ALA A 138 10.13 45.44 97.44
N ALA A 139 11.10 44.82 98.12
CA ALA A 139 12.30 45.49 98.62
C ALA A 139 13.27 45.85 97.47
N TYR A 140 14.18 46.81 97.71
CA TYR A 140 15.09 47.36 96.68
C TYR A 140 15.91 46.31 95.93
N ASP A 141 16.51 45.36 96.65
CA ASP A 141 17.32 44.31 96.04
C ASP A 141 16.48 43.36 95.17
N GLU A 142 15.22 43.13 95.55
CA GLU A 142 14.27 42.33 94.78
C GLU A 142 13.78 43.07 93.53
N ILE A 143 13.55 44.38 93.59
CA ILE A 143 13.27 45.21 92.41
C ILE A 143 14.45 45.16 91.42
N CYS A 144 15.68 45.31 91.90
CA CYS A 144 16.88 45.24 91.06
C CYS A 144 17.11 43.83 90.49
N ARG A 145 16.69 42.78 91.20
CA ARG A 145 16.70 41.40 90.69
C ARG A 145 15.67 41.22 89.57
N MET A 146 14.41 41.62 89.77
CA MET A 146 13.36 41.52 88.74
C MET A 146 13.76 42.25 87.45
N ILE A 147 14.33 43.45 87.55
CA ILE A 147 14.80 44.20 86.37
C ILE A 147 15.90 43.45 85.61
N ARG A 148 16.80 42.73 86.31
CA ARG A 148 17.94 42.03 85.69
C ARG A 148 17.60 40.62 85.21
N GLU A 149 16.74 39.91 85.92
CA GLU A 149 16.53 38.46 85.76
C GLU A 149 15.17 38.10 85.15
N ASP A 150 14.11 38.91 85.35
CA ASP A 150 12.78 38.57 84.81
C ASP A 150 12.66 39.02 83.35
N ASP A 151 12.55 38.05 82.44
CA ASP A 151 12.35 38.31 81.02
C ASP A 151 10.98 38.98 80.77
N PRO A 152 10.93 40.06 79.96
CA PRO A 152 9.68 40.73 79.66
C PRO A 152 8.79 39.81 78.78
N PRO A 153 7.47 39.74 79.05
CA PRO A 153 6.56 39.04 78.16
C PRO A 153 6.51 39.73 76.79
N LYS A 154 6.14 38.98 75.74
CA LYS A 154 5.85 39.60 74.44
C LYS A 154 4.63 40.52 74.55
N PRO A 155 4.62 41.70 73.89
CA PRO A 155 3.45 42.56 73.82
C PRO A 155 2.15 41.83 73.43
N SER A 156 2.20 40.96 72.42
CA SER A 156 1.04 40.15 72.00
C SER A 156 0.58 39.17 73.08
N SER A 157 1.51 38.50 73.76
CA SER A 157 1.21 37.62 74.90
C SER A 157 0.63 38.39 76.07
N ARG A 158 1.13 39.61 76.35
CA ARG A 158 0.55 40.49 77.37
C ARG A 158 -0.89 40.83 77.04
N LEU A 159 -1.18 41.27 75.81
CA LEU A 159 -2.53 41.58 75.34
C LEU A 159 -3.48 40.39 75.45
N SER A 160 -3.00 39.17 75.16
CA SER A 160 -3.81 37.94 75.30
C SER A 160 -4.13 37.58 76.76
N SER A 161 -3.30 38.03 77.72
CA SER A 161 -3.44 37.72 79.15
C SER A 161 -4.27 38.74 79.95
N LEU A 162 -4.69 39.86 79.34
CA LEU A 162 -5.35 40.98 80.04
C LEU A 162 -6.82 40.74 80.42
N GLY A 163 -7.45 39.65 79.98
CA GLY A 163 -8.83 39.32 80.34
C GLY A 163 -9.82 40.47 80.04
N GLU A 164 -10.60 40.88 81.04
CA GLU A 164 -11.58 41.98 80.93
C GLU A 164 -10.95 43.34 80.57
N ASP A 165 -9.69 43.59 80.96
CA ASP A 165 -8.98 44.85 80.67
C ASP A 165 -8.57 44.98 79.19
N SER A 166 -8.59 43.87 78.43
CA SER A 166 -8.27 43.87 76.99
C SER A 166 -9.23 44.75 76.17
N GLY A 167 -10.51 44.81 76.55
CA GLY A 167 -11.50 45.66 75.89
C GLY A 167 -11.26 47.16 76.10
N LYS A 168 -10.72 47.54 77.26
CA LYS A 168 -10.35 48.92 77.57
C LYS A 168 -9.15 49.37 76.74
N VAL A 169 -8.09 48.56 76.71
CA VAL A 169 -6.87 48.85 75.92
C VAL A 169 -7.18 48.92 74.42
N SER A 170 -7.94 47.96 73.89
CA SER A 170 -8.30 47.93 72.46
C SER A 170 -9.14 49.15 72.03
N SER A 171 -10.09 49.57 72.87
CA SER A 171 -10.90 50.78 72.63
C SER A 171 -10.07 52.08 72.57
N LEU A 172 -9.01 52.18 73.38
CA LEU A 172 -8.10 53.32 73.38
C LEU A 172 -7.10 53.30 72.21
N ARG A 173 -6.96 52.16 71.52
CA ARG A 173 -6.10 51.99 70.34
C ARG A 173 -6.92 51.97 69.04
N SER A 174 -8.23 52.22 69.13
CA SER A 174 -9.19 52.28 68.01
C SER A 174 -9.22 51.02 67.13
N VAL A 175 -9.02 49.84 67.74
CA VAL A 175 -9.00 48.53 67.07
C VAL A 175 -9.66 47.48 67.97
N ASP A 176 -10.28 46.44 67.42
CA ASP A 176 -10.82 45.33 68.21
C ASP A 176 -9.72 44.49 68.89
N SER A 177 -10.01 43.87 70.04
CA SER A 177 -8.99 43.16 70.84
C SER A 177 -8.25 42.06 70.08
N ASN A 178 -8.95 41.28 69.24
CA ASN A 178 -8.34 40.19 68.46
C ASN A 178 -7.44 40.73 67.32
N ARG A 179 -7.86 41.80 66.67
CA ARG A 179 -7.07 42.45 65.61
C ARG A 179 -5.90 43.23 66.18
N LEU A 180 -6.02 43.85 67.35
CA LEU A 180 -4.91 44.50 68.04
C LEU A 180 -3.82 43.48 68.36
N GLU A 181 -4.17 42.33 68.92
CA GLU A 181 -3.22 41.25 69.18
C GLU A 181 -2.50 40.81 67.89
N ARG A 182 -3.25 40.65 66.78
CA ARG A 182 -2.68 40.25 65.48
C ARG A 182 -1.78 41.32 64.84
N LEU A 183 -2.06 42.60 65.05
CA LEU A 183 -1.24 43.70 64.53
C LEU A 183 0.08 43.82 65.27
N VAL A 184 0.07 43.54 66.57
CA VAL A 184 1.26 43.56 67.44
C VAL A 184 2.11 42.30 67.25
N ARG A 185 1.45 41.15 67.02
CA ARG A 185 2.12 39.85 66.86
C ARG A 185 3.03 39.84 65.64
N GLY A 186 4.32 39.57 65.84
CA GLY A 186 5.33 39.52 64.78
C GLY A 186 6.33 40.67 64.88
N ASP A 187 6.30 41.62 63.95
CA ASP A 187 7.29 42.69 63.83
C ASP A 187 7.43 43.52 65.12
N LEU A 188 6.33 43.97 65.71
CA LEU A 188 6.35 44.77 66.94
C LEU A 188 6.73 43.97 68.19
N ASP A 189 6.35 42.68 68.27
CA ASP A 189 6.88 41.79 69.30
C ASP A 189 8.40 41.69 69.22
N TRP A 190 8.95 41.49 68.01
CA TRP A 190 10.39 41.36 67.82
C TRP A 190 11.13 42.65 68.15
N ILE A 191 10.65 43.80 67.66
CA ILE A 191 11.27 45.09 67.92
C ILE A 191 11.24 45.42 69.42
N THR A 192 10.10 45.19 70.08
CA THR A 192 9.93 45.50 71.50
C THR A 192 10.78 44.59 72.39
N ILE A 193 10.78 43.29 72.15
CA ILE A 193 11.61 42.34 72.91
C ILE A 193 13.11 42.60 72.68
N LYS A 194 13.55 42.82 71.44
CA LYS A 194 14.94 43.15 71.14
C LYS A 194 15.40 44.46 71.79
N SER A 195 14.50 45.43 71.97
CA SER A 195 14.81 46.68 72.68
C SER A 195 15.00 46.47 74.18
N MET A 196 14.27 45.52 74.78
CA MET A 196 14.29 45.22 76.21
C MET A 196 15.14 43.99 76.58
N GLU A 197 16.01 43.54 75.68
CA GLU A 197 16.89 42.40 75.90
C GLU A 197 17.87 42.69 77.06
N LYS A 198 18.02 41.75 77.99
CA LYS A 198 18.78 42.01 79.24
C LYS A 198 20.27 42.20 78.95
N ASP A 199 20.80 41.36 78.05
CA ASP A 199 22.15 41.47 77.52
C ASP A 199 22.25 42.66 76.53
N ARG A 200 23.04 43.67 76.89
CA ARG A 200 23.22 44.89 76.09
C ARG A 200 23.87 44.64 74.72
N GLU A 201 24.61 43.54 74.53
CA GLU A 201 25.23 43.21 73.24
C GLU A 201 24.22 42.61 72.25
N ARG A 202 23.08 42.12 72.74
CA ARG A 202 21.99 41.56 71.93
C ARG A 202 20.88 42.57 71.64
N ARG A 203 20.86 43.70 72.37
CA ARG A 203 20.01 44.86 72.12
C ARG A 203 20.40 45.60 70.84
N TYR A 204 19.55 46.54 70.41
CA TYR A 204 19.96 47.51 69.39
C TYR A 204 21.16 48.32 69.87
N GLU A 205 22.15 48.45 68.99
CA GLU A 205 23.39 49.18 69.27
C GLU A 205 23.16 50.68 69.54
N SER A 206 22.10 51.26 68.95
CA SER A 206 21.73 52.67 69.09
C SER A 206 20.22 52.88 68.96
N VAL A 207 19.76 54.08 69.35
CA VAL A 207 18.36 54.49 69.20
C VAL A 207 17.98 54.67 67.72
N ASP A 208 18.92 55.08 66.86
CA ASP A 208 18.76 55.11 65.41
C ASP A 208 18.46 53.72 64.81
N ALA A 209 19.11 52.66 65.31
CA ALA A 209 18.84 51.29 64.84
C ALA A 209 17.43 50.80 65.22
N LEU A 210 16.94 51.18 66.40
CA LEU A 210 15.56 50.95 66.83
C LEU A 210 14.57 51.75 65.94
N GLU A 211 14.86 53.03 65.69
CA GLU A 211 14.05 53.90 64.83
C GLU A 211 13.89 53.33 63.42
N LYS A 212 14.98 52.87 62.81
CA LYS A 212 14.97 52.26 61.47
C LYS A 212 14.11 51.01 61.40
N ASP A 213 14.10 50.17 62.43
CA ASP A 213 13.25 48.97 62.45
C ASP A 213 11.77 49.32 62.67
N LEU A 214 11.46 50.35 63.48
CA LEU A 214 10.09 50.88 63.61
C LEU A 214 9.61 51.51 62.30
N GLN A 215 10.48 52.21 61.59
CA GLN A 215 10.18 52.79 60.27
C GLN A 215 9.94 51.69 59.23
N ARG A 216 10.75 50.63 59.21
CA ARG A 216 10.52 49.43 58.37
C ARG A 216 9.18 48.77 58.66
N PHE A 217 8.75 48.74 59.92
CA PHE A 217 7.42 48.24 60.27
C PHE A 217 6.32 49.09 59.60
N LEU A 218 6.39 50.43 59.69
CA LEU A 218 5.42 51.34 59.07
C LEU A 218 5.43 51.24 57.53
N ASP A 219 6.61 51.13 56.93
CA ASP A 219 6.80 51.05 55.47
C ASP A 219 6.53 49.65 54.90
N GLN A 220 6.11 48.71 55.76
CA GLN A 220 5.89 47.30 55.42
C GLN A 220 7.13 46.62 54.82
N GLU A 221 8.31 46.98 55.31
CA GLU A 221 9.58 46.33 54.98
C GLU A 221 9.93 45.23 55.98
N PRO A 222 10.80 44.26 55.60
CA PRO A 222 11.32 43.27 56.55
C PRO A 222 12.16 43.92 57.67
N VAL A 223 11.71 43.76 58.92
CA VAL A 223 12.44 44.27 60.10
C VAL A 223 13.68 43.42 60.42
N LEU A 224 14.75 44.03 60.94
CA LEU A 224 15.98 43.31 61.34
C LEU A 224 15.85 42.59 62.69
N ALA A 225 14.83 42.93 63.46
CA ALA A 225 14.51 42.26 64.73
C ALA A 225 14.09 40.79 64.55
N GLY A 226 13.53 40.43 63.40
CA GLY A 226 12.93 39.11 63.14
C GLY A 226 13.88 38.07 62.52
N PRO A 227 13.52 36.77 62.54
CA PRO A 227 14.29 35.71 61.93
C PRO A 227 14.37 35.86 60.39
N PRO A 228 15.50 35.54 59.74
CA PRO A 228 15.69 35.70 58.31
C PRO A 228 14.95 34.63 57.48
N SER A 229 13.63 34.78 57.30
CA SER A 229 12.81 33.87 56.48
C SER A 229 12.54 34.42 55.07
N ARG A 230 12.81 33.60 54.03
CA ARG A 230 12.49 33.92 52.63
C ARG A 230 10.98 34.10 52.40
N LEU A 231 10.16 33.32 53.11
CA LEU A 231 8.69 33.40 53.05
C LEU A 231 8.16 34.72 53.64
N TYR A 232 8.77 35.19 54.74
CA TYR A 232 8.41 36.47 55.35
C TYR A 232 8.70 37.64 54.40
N ARG A 233 9.90 37.68 53.80
CA ARG A 233 10.28 38.71 52.82
C ARG A 233 9.38 38.70 51.58
N LEU A 234 9.03 37.52 51.07
CA LEU A 234 8.11 37.37 49.94
C LEU A 234 6.71 37.89 50.28
N SER A 235 6.20 37.63 51.49
CA SER A 235 4.88 38.13 51.90
C SER A 235 4.82 39.66 52.03
N LYS A 236 5.90 40.30 52.51
CA LYS A 236 6.04 41.76 52.54
C LYS A 236 6.14 42.34 51.11
N PHE A 237 6.88 41.68 50.21
CA PHE A 237 6.97 42.09 48.80
C PHE A 237 5.61 42.02 48.08
N VAL A 238 4.86 40.93 48.27
CA VAL A 238 3.51 40.77 47.68
C VAL A 238 2.51 41.79 48.24
N ARG A 239 2.59 42.11 49.54
CA ARG A 239 1.74 43.16 50.14
C ARG A 239 2.04 44.55 49.59
N ARG A 240 3.33 44.87 49.37
CA ARG A 240 3.77 46.15 48.82
C ARG A 240 3.43 46.33 47.34
N ASN A 241 3.53 45.27 46.54
CA ASN A 241 3.37 45.30 45.07
C ASN A 241 2.10 44.58 44.57
N ARG A 242 0.96 44.75 45.25
CA ARG A 242 -0.27 43.97 44.98
C ARG A 242 -0.75 44.09 43.53
N SER A 243 -0.69 45.26 42.91
CA SER A 243 -1.14 45.48 41.52
C SER A 243 -0.26 44.73 40.51
N LEU A 244 1.06 44.90 40.58
CA LEU A 244 2.02 44.21 39.71
C LEU A 244 1.92 42.68 39.83
N THR A 245 1.75 42.17 41.06
CA THR A 245 1.65 40.72 41.30
C THR A 245 0.37 40.15 40.70
N VAL A 246 -0.77 40.86 40.82
CA VAL A 246 -2.05 40.45 40.22
C VAL A 246 -1.98 40.50 38.69
N SER A 247 -1.43 41.56 38.10
CA SER A 247 -1.26 41.66 36.64
C SER A 247 -0.35 40.57 36.08
N LEU A 248 0.74 40.23 36.77
CA LEU A 248 1.62 39.14 36.37
C LEU A 248 0.93 37.77 36.46
N MET A 249 0.16 37.54 37.52
CA MET A 249 -0.63 36.30 37.69
C MET A 249 -1.68 36.15 36.58
N ILE A 250 -2.38 37.24 36.22
CA ILE A 250 -3.33 37.23 35.10
C ILE A 250 -2.60 36.95 33.78
N ALA A 251 -1.48 37.60 33.51
CA ALA A 251 -0.71 37.38 32.29
C ALA A 251 -0.22 35.92 32.17
N VAL A 252 0.31 35.35 33.26
CA VAL A 252 0.72 33.94 33.30
C VAL A 252 -0.48 33.02 33.10
N ALA A 253 -1.61 33.27 33.76
CA ALA A 253 -2.82 32.48 33.57
C ALA A 253 -3.33 32.56 32.12
N SER A 254 -3.31 33.73 31.49
CA SER A 254 -3.68 33.90 30.08
C SER A 254 -2.74 33.15 29.14
N ILE A 255 -1.43 33.12 29.41
CA ILE A 255 -0.48 32.32 28.63
C ILE A 255 -0.75 30.83 28.80
N VAL A 256 -1.01 30.35 30.02
CA VAL A 256 -1.32 28.94 30.28
C VAL A 256 -2.61 28.53 29.58
N VAL A 257 -3.67 29.34 29.66
CA VAL A 257 -4.92 29.08 28.95
C VAL A 257 -4.71 29.12 27.44
N GLY A 258 -4.03 30.14 26.91
CA GLY A 258 -3.75 30.28 25.49
C GLY A 258 -2.92 29.12 24.92
N THR A 259 -1.87 28.70 25.63
CA THR A 259 -1.04 27.55 25.25
C THR A 259 -1.81 26.23 25.33
N THR A 260 -2.66 26.05 26.36
CA THR A 260 -3.50 24.86 26.48
C THR A 260 -4.51 24.78 25.33
N VAL A 261 -5.19 25.88 25.01
CA VAL A 261 -6.13 25.95 23.88
C VAL A 261 -5.40 25.71 22.55
N ALA A 262 -4.21 26.29 22.35
CA ALA A 262 -3.42 26.07 21.14
C ALA A 262 -2.97 24.60 21.00
N LEU A 263 -2.57 23.95 22.09
CA LEU A 263 -2.21 22.53 22.09
C LEU A 263 -3.42 21.63 21.83
N MET A 264 -4.59 21.95 22.38
CA MET A 264 -5.84 21.23 22.09
C MET A 264 -6.24 21.38 20.62
N ALA A 265 -6.21 22.60 20.08
CA ALA A 265 -6.51 22.85 18.66
C ALA A 265 -5.52 22.16 17.72
N LEU A 266 -4.23 22.10 18.08
CA LEU A 266 -3.21 21.40 17.29
C LEU A 266 -3.42 19.88 17.33
N ARG A 267 -3.80 19.31 18.48
CA ARG A 267 -4.16 17.89 18.59
C ARG A 267 -5.39 17.56 17.75
N GLU A 268 -6.45 18.36 17.87
CA GLU A 268 -7.67 18.16 17.09
C GLU A 268 -7.43 18.32 15.58
N ALA A 269 -6.58 19.27 15.16
CA ALA A 269 -6.19 19.39 13.76
C ALA A 269 -5.40 18.18 13.23
N ILE A 270 -4.53 17.58 14.06
CA ILE A 270 -3.80 16.35 13.70
C ILE A 270 -4.78 15.18 13.58
N GLU A 271 -5.68 15.00 14.56
CA GLU A 271 -6.70 13.94 14.54
C GLU A 271 -7.63 14.07 13.33
N GLN A 272 -8.11 15.28 13.01
CA GLN A 272 -8.94 15.51 11.83
C GLN A 272 -8.20 15.20 10.52
N ARG A 273 -6.91 15.54 10.44
CA ARG A 273 -6.07 15.20 9.29
C ARG A 273 -5.90 13.69 9.16
N GLU A 274 -5.65 12.99 10.26
CA GLU A 274 -5.49 11.54 10.28
C GLU A 274 -6.79 10.83 9.87
N ILE A 275 -7.95 11.27 10.39
CA ILE A 275 -9.27 10.77 9.98
C ILE A 275 -9.54 11.05 8.49
N ALA A 276 -9.18 12.24 7.98
CA ALA A 276 -9.34 12.57 6.56
C ALA A 276 -8.48 11.66 5.67
N LEU A 277 -7.21 11.45 6.02
CA LEU A 277 -6.31 10.53 5.32
C LEU A 277 -6.84 9.09 5.39
N GLN A 278 -7.34 8.65 6.55
CA GLN A 278 -7.93 7.31 6.71
C GLN A 278 -9.15 7.13 5.80
N ASN A 279 -10.02 8.14 5.71
CA ASN A 279 -11.20 8.11 4.85
C ASN A 279 -10.82 8.12 3.37
N GLU A 280 -9.80 8.90 2.99
CA GLU A 280 -9.27 8.92 1.62
C GLU A 280 -8.63 7.57 1.24
N ALA A 281 -7.82 6.99 2.13
CA ALA A 281 -7.22 5.67 1.95
C ALA A 281 -8.28 4.58 1.79
N ASN A 282 -9.30 4.58 2.66
CA ASN A 282 -10.43 3.66 2.56
C ASN A 282 -11.23 3.86 1.27
N GLY A 283 -11.45 5.11 0.85
CA GLY A 283 -12.11 5.43 -0.42
C GLY A 283 -11.32 4.92 -1.64
N ALA A 284 -10.01 5.15 -1.66
CA ALA A 284 -9.11 4.63 -2.69
C ALA A 284 -9.09 3.10 -2.70
N MET A 285 -9.12 2.45 -1.52
CA MET A 285 -9.15 1.00 -1.40
C MET A 285 -10.49 0.39 -1.87
N VAL A 286 -11.63 1.02 -1.55
CA VAL A 286 -12.94 0.63 -2.07
C VAL A 286 -12.98 0.79 -3.60
N SER A 287 -12.42 1.87 -4.13
CA SER A 287 -12.30 2.10 -5.58
C SER A 287 -11.44 1.02 -6.25
N ALA A 288 -10.25 0.72 -5.70
CA ALA A 288 -9.39 -0.35 -6.19
C ALA A 288 -10.10 -1.71 -6.19
N LYS A 289 -10.79 -2.05 -5.09
CA LYS A 289 -11.59 -3.28 -4.99
C LYS A 289 -12.69 -3.34 -6.04
N ALA A 290 -13.48 -2.28 -6.18
CA ALA A 290 -14.60 -2.23 -7.12
C ALA A 290 -14.14 -2.35 -8.57
N LEU A 291 -13.12 -1.57 -8.96
CA LEU A 291 -12.54 -1.59 -10.30
C LEU A 291 -11.97 -2.97 -10.65
N SER A 292 -11.28 -3.62 -9.70
CA SER A 292 -10.70 -4.95 -9.86
C SER A 292 -11.70 -6.07 -10.17
N THR A 293 -13.01 -5.80 -10.03
CA THR A 293 -14.10 -6.75 -10.29
C THR A 293 -15.11 -6.25 -11.33
N SER A 294 -14.88 -5.08 -11.92
CA SER A 294 -15.89 -4.38 -12.72
C SER A 294 -16.08 -4.94 -14.14
N HIS A 295 -15.04 -5.55 -14.72
CA HIS A 295 -14.99 -5.94 -16.14
C HIS A 295 -15.28 -4.77 -17.10
N ALA A 296 -15.09 -3.54 -16.63
CA ALA A 296 -15.28 -2.32 -17.40
C ALA A 296 -13.95 -1.82 -17.98
N VAL A 297 -14.05 -0.99 -19.00
CA VAL A 297 -12.93 -0.19 -19.52
C VAL A 297 -12.33 0.63 -18.37
N GLY A 298 -11.01 0.62 -18.23
CA GLY A 298 -10.28 1.27 -17.14
C GLY A 298 -10.03 0.39 -15.91
N GLN A 299 -10.51 -0.87 -15.88
CA GLN A 299 -10.29 -1.79 -14.75
C GLN A 299 -8.81 -1.92 -14.37
N GLN A 300 -7.93 -2.03 -15.36
CA GLN A 300 -6.50 -2.19 -15.14
C GLN A 300 -5.85 -0.84 -14.82
N VAL A 301 -6.07 0.17 -15.67
CA VAL A 301 -5.37 1.46 -15.54
C VAL A 301 -5.83 2.23 -14.32
N ASP A 302 -7.14 2.46 -14.20
CA ASP A 302 -7.70 3.21 -13.07
C ASP A 302 -7.62 2.41 -11.77
N GLY A 303 -7.74 1.08 -11.87
CA GLY A 303 -7.58 0.17 -10.73
C GLY A 303 -6.17 0.21 -10.14
N LEU A 304 -5.13 0.11 -10.98
CA LEU A 304 -3.74 0.23 -10.53
C LEU A 304 -3.43 1.64 -10.02
N ALA A 305 -4.00 2.69 -10.63
CA ALA A 305 -3.88 4.05 -10.13
C ALA A 305 -4.54 4.22 -8.74
N ALA A 306 -5.69 3.59 -8.51
CA ALA A 306 -6.35 3.59 -7.21
C ALA A 306 -5.50 2.84 -6.15
N VAL A 307 -4.89 1.72 -6.52
CA VAL A 307 -3.93 0.99 -5.67
C VAL A 307 -2.72 1.85 -5.33
N ALA A 308 -2.13 2.53 -6.33
CA ALA A 308 -0.99 3.42 -6.13
C ALA A 308 -1.31 4.55 -5.16
N ARG A 309 -2.47 5.22 -5.34
CA ARG A 309 -2.95 6.27 -4.43
C ARG A 309 -3.14 5.75 -3.00
N ALA A 310 -3.83 4.62 -2.85
CA ALA A 310 -4.04 4.00 -1.54
C ALA A 310 -2.71 3.66 -0.86
N LYS A 311 -1.73 3.14 -1.60
CA LYS A 311 -0.41 2.80 -1.06
C LYS A 311 0.30 4.02 -0.48
N VAL A 312 0.36 5.13 -1.23
CA VAL A 312 1.02 6.36 -0.77
C VAL A 312 0.42 6.84 0.56
N ILE A 313 -0.91 6.83 0.67
CA ILE A 313 -1.59 7.27 1.90
C ILE A 313 -1.34 6.30 3.07
N PHE A 314 -1.38 4.97 2.84
CA PHE A 314 -1.08 4.00 3.89
C PHE A 314 0.38 4.06 4.36
N ASP A 315 1.33 4.32 3.45
CA ASP A 315 2.73 4.54 3.82
C ASP A 315 2.87 5.80 4.70
N GLU A 316 2.14 6.88 4.41
CA GLU A 316 2.10 8.10 5.25
C GLU A 316 1.49 7.85 6.64
N LEU A 317 0.47 7.00 6.72
CA LEU A 317 -0.18 6.59 7.98
C LEU A 317 0.64 5.54 8.77
N GLY A 318 1.70 4.96 8.18
CA GLY A 318 2.46 3.88 8.78
C GLY A 318 1.70 2.55 8.86
N GLU A 319 0.62 2.38 8.08
CA GLU A 319 -0.16 1.14 8.02
C GLU A 319 0.40 0.18 6.95
N ASN A 320 0.76 -1.04 7.35
CA ASN A 320 1.22 -2.06 6.40
C ASN A 320 0.04 -2.84 5.78
N ARG A 321 -0.47 -2.35 4.64
CA ARG A 321 -1.54 -2.99 3.84
C ARG A 321 -1.05 -3.64 2.55
N VAL A 322 0.24 -3.94 2.45
CA VAL A 322 0.90 -4.41 1.20
C VAL A 322 0.20 -5.63 0.60
N PHE A 323 -0.23 -6.59 1.42
CA PHE A 323 -0.90 -7.81 0.95
C PHE A 323 -2.24 -7.53 0.26
N GLU A 324 -3.09 -6.69 0.85
CA GLU A 324 -4.41 -6.36 0.31
C GLU A 324 -4.28 -5.58 -1.01
N LEU A 325 -3.44 -4.54 -1.01
CA LEU A 325 -3.16 -3.72 -2.19
C LEU A 325 -2.59 -4.54 -3.35
N ARG A 326 -1.64 -5.44 -3.04
CA ARG A 326 -1.06 -6.37 -4.03
C ARG A 326 -2.14 -7.24 -4.67
N ASN A 327 -3.05 -7.81 -3.88
CA ASN A 327 -4.10 -8.67 -4.43
C ASN A 327 -5.10 -7.91 -5.29
N TYR A 328 -5.42 -6.65 -4.96
CA TYR A 328 -6.22 -5.79 -5.85
C TYR A 328 -5.48 -5.47 -7.15
N ALA A 329 -4.18 -5.13 -7.09
CA ALA A 329 -3.38 -4.93 -8.30
C ALA A 329 -3.34 -6.18 -9.19
N ILE A 330 -3.12 -7.38 -8.61
CA ILE A 330 -3.14 -8.65 -9.36
C ILE A 330 -4.49 -8.88 -10.05
N ARG A 331 -5.60 -8.60 -9.38
CA ARG A 331 -6.95 -8.68 -9.97
C ARG A 331 -7.15 -7.70 -11.12
N CYS A 332 -6.64 -6.48 -11.00
CA CYS A 332 -6.66 -5.50 -12.08
C CYS A 332 -5.85 -5.97 -13.29
N LEU A 333 -4.78 -6.74 -13.08
CA LEU A 333 -3.93 -7.33 -14.14
C LEU A 333 -4.51 -8.63 -14.74
N ALA A 334 -5.55 -9.21 -14.14
CA ALA A 334 -6.07 -10.53 -14.53
C ALA A 334 -6.84 -10.52 -15.86
N ALA A 335 -7.50 -9.40 -16.17
CA ALA A 335 -8.23 -9.18 -17.40
C ALA A 335 -7.55 -8.04 -18.17
N PRO A 336 -7.70 -8.01 -19.49
CA PRO A 336 -7.02 -7.00 -20.26
C PRO A 336 -7.95 -5.77 -20.45
N ASP A 337 -7.38 -4.64 -20.84
CA ASP A 337 -8.04 -3.35 -20.71
C ASP A 337 -7.65 -2.37 -21.84
N VAL A 338 -8.40 -1.29 -21.98
CA VAL A 338 -8.10 -0.20 -22.91
C VAL A 338 -8.22 1.15 -22.20
N SER A 339 -7.44 2.13 -22.63
CA SER A 339 -7.51 3.49 -22.09
C SER A 339 -7.41 4.53 -23.19
N PHE A 340 -8.23 5.57 -23.11
CA PHE A 340 -8.14 6.68 -24.05
C PHE A 340 -6.74 7.33 -24.00
N SER A 341 -6.20 7.66 -25.18
CA SER A 341 -4.86 8.27 -25.31
C SER A 341 -4.97 9.68 -25.87
N ALA A 342 -5.58 9.83 -27.04
CA ALA A 342 -5.71 11.11 -27.73
C ALA A 342 -6.99 11.15 -28.59
N ARG A 343 -7.49 12.36 -28.84
CA ARG A 343 -8.57 12.63 -29.78
C ARG A 343 -8.07 13.62 -30.82
N TYR A 344 -8.41 13.35 -32.08
CA TYR A 344 -8.14 14.20 -33.21
C TYR A 344 -9.48 14.60 -33.81
N GLU A 345 -9.71 15.92 -33.87
CA GLU A 345 -10.91 16.46 -34.50
C GLU A 345 -10.91 16.09 -35.97
N HIS A 346 -12.02 15.52 -36.41
CA HIS A 346 -12.23 15.25 -37.83
C HIS A 346 -12.51 16.58 -38.53
N PRO A 347 -11.69 16.99 -39.52
CA PRO A 347 -11.96 18.19 -40.31
C PRO A 347 -13.37 18.14 -40.91
N GLN A 348 -14.11 19.25 -40.86
CA GLN A 348 -15.40 19.35 -41.57
C GLN A 348 -15.12 19.23 -43.07
N ASP A 349 -15.93 18.45 -43.80
CA ASP A 349 -15.83 18.19 -45.26
C ASP A 349 -14.88 17.08 -45.77
N LEU A 350 -14.57 16.04 -44.98
CA LEU A 350 -13.85 14.87 -45.50
C LEU A 350 -14.78 13.86 -46.20
N ASP A 351 -14.35 13.37 -47.36
CA ASP A 351 -14.95 12.23 -48.06
C ASP A 351 -14.59 10.91 -47.35
N GLU A 352 -15.49 9.93 -47.35
CA GLU A 352 -15.65 8.88 -46.31
C GLU A 352 -14.50 7.86 -46.10
N ARG A 353 -13.31 8.03 -46.70
CA ARG A 353 -12.25 7.01 -46.68
C ARG A 353 -10.89 7.56 -46.30
N GLU A 354 -10.55 7.30 -45.04
CA GLU A 354 -9.32 7.67 -44.35
C GLU A 354 -8.50 6.42 -44.04
N SER A 355 -7.18 6.55 -43.90
CA SER A 355 -6.29 5.42 -43.59
C SER A 355 -5.20 5.85 -42.64
N PHE A 356 -4.96 5.05 -41.61
CA PHE A 356 -3.80 5.17 -40.73
C PHE A 356 -2.68 4.25 -41.20
N ASP A 357 -1.43 4.63 -40.90
CA ASP A 357 -0.32 3.71 -40.97
C ASP A 357 -0.36 2.70 -39.80
N ALA A 358 0.54 1.72 -39.80
CA ALA A 358 0.57 0.71 -38.76
C ALA A 358 1.22 1.20 -37.46
N SER A 359 1.89 2.36 -37.38
CA SER A 359 2.28 2.92 -36.08
C SER A 359 1.18 3.77 -35.45
N LEU A 360 0.15 4.17 -36.22
CA LEU A 360 -0.87 5.16 -35.83
C LEU A 360 -0.27 6.54 -35.54
N ASP A 361 0.85 6.87 -36.19
CA ASP A 361 1.46 8.21 -36.10
C ASP A 361 1.14 9.05 -37.34
N TYR A 362 0.76 8.40 -38.45
CA TYR A 362 0.37 9.07 -39.69
C TYR A 362 -1.08 8.75 -40.06
N PHE A 363 -1.78 9.80 -40.48
CA PHE A 363 -3.17 9.76 -40.89
C PHE A 363 -3.31 10.34 -42.29
N SER A 364 -3.93 9.60 -43.21
CA SER A 364 -4.18 10.05 -44.58
C SER A 364 -5.67 10.26 -44.84
N TYR A 365 -5.99 11.36 -45.51
CA TYR A 365 -7.35 11.72 -45.91
C TYR A 365 -7.36 12.52 -47.22
N VAL A 366 -8.53 12.70 -47.83
CA VAL A 366 -8.72 13.61 -48.96
C VAL A 366 -9.48 14.83 -48.49
N ASP A 367 -8.89 16.01 -48.64
CA ASP A 367 -9.52 17.29 -48.33
C ASP A 367 -10.61 17.57 -49.38
N GLY A 368 -11.88 17.60 -48.97
CA GLY A 368 -13.01 17.76 -49.87
C GLY A 368 -13.09 19.12 -50.56
N ALA A 369 -12.51 20.17 -49.96
CA ALA A 369 -12.55 21.53 -50.51
C ALA A 369 -11.60 21.68 -51.69
N VAL A 370 -10.38 21.16 -51.57
CA VAL A 370 -9.33 21.25 -52.61
C VAL A 370 -9.16 19.96 -53.42
N LYS A 371 -9.81 18.86 -53.02
CA LYS A 371 -9.67 17.51 -53.59
C LYS A 371 -8.22 17.04 -53.65
N GLN A 372 -7.43 17.34 -52.63
CA GLN A 372 -6.03 16.88 -52.52
C GLN A 372 -5.91 15.86 -51.40
N ALA A 373 -5.06 14.87 -51.60
CA ALA A 373 -4.70 13.98 -50.51
C ALA A 373 -3.78 14.71 -49.53
N VAL A 374 -3.97 14.43 -48.25
CA VAL A 374 -3.20 15.00 -47.16
C VAL A 374 -2.74 13.86 -46.27
N VAL A 375 -1.46 13.90 -45.88
CA VAL A 375 -0.91 13.07 -44.81
C VAL A 375 -0.60 13.98 -43.63
N LEU A 376 -1.21 13.67 -42.50
CA LEU A 376 -1.03 14.36 -41.23
C LEU A 376 -0.16 13.50 -40.31
N HIS A 377 0.95 14.05 -39.84
CA HIS A 377 1.71 13.46 -38.74
C HIS A 377 1.04 13.88 -37.42
N LEU A 378 0.40 12.92 -36.74
CA LEU A 378 -0.45 13.19 -35.59
C LEU A 378 0.30 13.83 -34.40
N PRO A 379 1.55 13.42 -34.06
CA PRO A 379 2.29 14.04 -32.96
C PRO A 379 2.68 15.51 -33.19
N THR A 380 3.10 15.88 -34.41
CA THR A 380 3.55 17.25 -34.72
C THR A 380 2.46 18.13 -35.35
N GLN A 381 1.34 17.52 -35.77
CA GLN A 381 0.28 18.15 -36.56
C GLN A 381 0.77 18.71 -37.92
N GLU A 382 1.94 18.27 -38.38
CA GLU A 382 2.48 18.65 -39.69
C GLU A 382 1.68 17.97 -40.80
N LYS A 383 1.35 18.76 -41.83
CA LYS A 383 0.55 18.33 -42.97
C LYS A 383 1.41 18.34 -44.23
N ALA A 384 1.41 17.22 -44.95
CA ALA A 384 1.93 17.12 -46.30
C ALA A 384 0.75 16.97 -47.27
N SER A 385 0.60 17.91 -48.21
CA SER A 385 -0.45 17.92 -49.22
C SER A 385 0.10 17.49 -50.56
N PHE A 386 -0.60 16.60 -51.26
CA PHE A 386 -0.14 16.04 -52.53
C PHE A 386 -0.81 16.76 -53.70
N PRO A 387 -0.06 17.11 -54.75
CA PRO A 387 -0.57 17.96 -55.84
C PRO A 387 -1.59 17.26 -56.75
N VAL A 388 -1.75 15.94 -56.65
CA VAL A 388 -2.72 15.17 -57.44
C VAL A 388 -4.14 15.42 -56.92
N GLN A 389 -5.07 15.74 -57.83
CA GLN A 389 -6.49 15.76 -57.49
C GLN A 389 -6.99 14.36 -57.16
N ALA A 390 -6.95 14.01 -55.89
CA ALA A 390 -7.32 12.70 -55.39
C ALA A 390 -8.81 12.66 -55.05
N THR A 391 -9.43 11.52 -55.33
CA THR A 391 -10.77 11.18 -54.84
C THR A 391 -10.70 10.24 -53.66
N LYS A 392 -9.63 9.44 -53.55
CA LYS A 392 -9.41 8.47 -52.48
C LYS A 392 -7.93 8.32 -52.18
N THR A 393 -7.62 7.93 -50.94
CA THR A 393 -6.26 7.71 -50.48
C THR A 393 -6.16 6.53 -49.53
N THR A 394 -4.98 5.91 -49.48
CA THR A 394 -4.62 4.94 -48.45
C THR A 394 -3.12 4.92 -48.21
N LEU A 395 -2.74 4.70 -46.96
CA LEU A 395 -1.36 4.70 -46.52
C LEU A 395 -0.88 3.26 -46.33
N SER A 396 0.35 2.99 -46.77
CA SER A 396 1.05 1.73 -46.49
C SER A 396 1.31 1.57 -44.99
N PRO A 397 1.45 0.33 -44.48
CA PRO A 397 1.68 0.06 -43.06
C PRO A 397 2.88 0.79 -42.44
N ASN A 398 3.91 1.04 -43.23
CA ASN A 398 5.15 1.74 -42.84
C ASN A 398 5.12 3.24 -43.16
N ALA A 399 4.01 3.78 -43.66
CA ALA A 399 3.88 5.16 -44.14
C ALA A 399 4.87 5.56 -45.28
N ASP A 400 5.64 4.63 -45.83
CA ASP A 400 6.59 4.89 -46.92
C ASP A 400 5.89 5.23 -48.24
N TYR A 401 4.68 4.73 -48.42
CA TYR A 401 3.87 4.88 -49.63
C TYR A 401 2.44 5.32 -49.31
N LEU A 402 1.96 6.28 -50.10
CA LEU A 402 0.58 6.73 -50.16
C LEU A 402 0.00 6.36 -51.51
N ILE A 403 -1.00 5.49 -51.56
CA ILE A 403 -1.75 5.21 -52.78
C ILE A 403 -2.84 6.26 -52.93
N LEU A 404 -2.91 6.83 -54.12
CA LEU A 404 -3.83 7.89 -54.52
C LEU A 404 -4.64 7.42 -55.70
N ARG A 405 -5.86 7.92 -55.82
CA ARG A 405 -6.66 7.75 -57.03
C ARG A 405 -7.21 9.05 -57.51
N ASP A 406 -7.01 9.34 -58.79
CA ASP A 406 -7.50 10.57 -59.40
C ASP A 406 -8.99 10.48 -59.82
N GLN A 407 -9.51 11.57 -60.38
CA GLN A 407 -10.87 11.61 -60.93
C GLN A 407 -11.05 10.73 -62.16
N GLN A 408 -9.98 10.47 -62.92
CA GLN A 408 -9.97 9.58 -64.08
C GLN A 408 -9.87 8.09 -63.69
N GLN A 409 -10.03 7.77 -62.41
CA GLN A 409 -9.98 6.43 -61.83
C GLN A 409 -8.60 5.75 -61.93
N THR A 410 -7.53 6.50 -62.21
CA THR A 410 -6.15 6.00 -62.28
C THR A 410 -5.53 5.98 -60.89
N TYR A 411 -4.83 4.89 -60.55
CA TYR A 411 -4.09 4.76 -59.30
C TYR A 411 -2.66 5.24 -59.45
N PHE A 412 -2.21 5.97 -58.45
CA PHE A 412 -0.83 6.42 -58.27
C PHE A 412 -0.34 5.96 -56.90
N TYR A 413 0.97 5.84 -56.75
CA TYR A 413 1.57 5.83 -55.42
C TYR A 413 2.58 6.96 -55.32
N SER A 414 2.70 7.53 -54.14
CA SER A 414 3.68 8.55 -53.83
C SER A 414 4.42 8.23 -52.55
N ARG A 415 5.68 8.65 -52.45
CA ARG A 415 6.43 8.62 -51.19
C ARG A 415 6.18 9.93 -50.44
N PRO A 416 5.61 9.90 -49.22
CA PRO A 416 5.31 11.14 -48.50
C PRO A 416 6.52 12.03 -48.23
N THR A 417 7.72 11.46 -48.21
CA THR A 417 8.97 12.17 -47.94
C THR A 417 9.61 12.81 -49.17
N THR A 418 9.38 12.27 -50.38
CA THR A 418 9.99 12.78 -51.63
C THR A 418 9.00 13.44 -52.57
N GLU A 419 7.69 13.30 -52.31
CA GLU A 419 6.58 13.74 -53.18
C GLU A 419 6.63 13.19 -54.62
N GLU A 420 7.50 12.21 -54.89
CA GLU A 420 7.55 11.54 -56.19
C GLU A 420 6.26 10.78 -56.39
N ILE A 421 5.64 10.93 -57.57
CA ILE A 421 4.36 10.30 -57.93
C ILE A 421 4.61 9.34 -59.08
N PHE A 422 4.25 8.08 -58.87
CA PHE A 422 4.37 7.02 -59.84
C PHE A 422 2.98 6.48 -60.17
N ARG A 423 2.74 6.15 -61.44
CA ARG A 423 1.49 5.54 -61.88
C ARG A 423 1.53 4.03 -61.64
N ILE A 424 0.48 3.45 -61.07
CA ILE A 424 0.32 2.00 -61.03
C ILE A 424 -0.19 1.54 -62.41
N PRO A 425 0.54 0.66 -63.12
CA PRO A 425 0.14 0.18 -64.44
C PRO A 425 -1.26 -0.47 -64.42
N GLY A 426 -2.02 -0.35 -65.52
CA GLY A 426 -3.38 -0.90 -65.66
C GLY A 426 -4.48 0.16 -65.81
N ASN A 427 -5.60 -0.23 -66.42
CA ASN A 427 -6.81 0.60 -66.51
C ASN A 427 -7.78 0.15 -65.42
N HIS A 428 -8.03 1.02 -64.46
CA HIS A 428 -8.73 0.65 -63.25
C HIS A 428 -10.11 1.31 -63.22
N GLY A 429 -11.17 0.51 -63.12
CA GLY A 429 -12.56 0.98 -62.98
C GLY A 429 -12.84 1.49 -61.55
N TRP A 430 -14.07 1.30 -61.04
CA TRP A 430 -14.56 1.79 -59.74
C TRP A 430 -13.62 1.45 -58.57
N TRP A 431 -13.61 2.23 -57.49
CA TRP A 431 -12.67 1.98 -56.38
C TRP A 431 -13.00 0.68 -55.67
N GLN A 432 -12.00 -0.18 -55.61
CA GLN A 432 -12.09 -1.51 -55.03
C GLN A 432 -11.20 -1.60 -53.77
N PRO A 433 -11.42 -2.61 -52.92
CA PRO A 433 -10.55 -2.86 -51.77
C PRO A 433 -9.11 -3.10 -52.24
N PHE A 434 -8.15 -2.69 -51.41
CA PHE A 434 -6.73 -2.95 -51.56
C PHE A 434 -6.20 -3.51 -50.25
N GLY A 435 -5.11 -4.28 -50.31
CA GLY A 435 -4.48 -4.87 -49.14
C GLY A 435 -2.97 -4.85 -49.28
N PHE A 436 -2.28 -4.32 -48.27
CA PHE A 436 -0.84 -4.42 -48.16
C PHE A 436 -0.43 -5.67 -47.38
N ASN A 437 0.74 -6.22 -47.69
CA ASN A 437 1.42 -7.11 -46.76
C ASN A 437 2.05 -6.31 -45.60
N ALA A 438 2.56 -7.00 -44.57
CA ALA A 438 2.95 -6.37 -43.32
C ALA A 438 4.10 -5.34 -43.42
N ASP A 439 4.99 -5.46 -44.40
CA ASP A 439 6.10 -4.54 -44.66
C ASP A 439 5.82 -3.52 -45.77
N GLY A 440 4.62 -3.53 -46.36
CA GLY A 440 4.22 -2.63 -47.43
C GLY A 440 4.92 -2.87 -48.78
N SER A 441 5.76 -3.91 -48.92
CA SER A 441 6.46 -4.23 -50.16
C SER A 441 5.55 -4.82 -51.24
N ARG A 442 4.36 -5.29 -50.88
CA ARG A 442 3.37 -5.82 -51.83
C ARG A 442 1.99 -5.24 -51.56
N VAL A 443 1.29 -4.94 -52.64
CA VAL A 443 -0.10 -4.49 -52.61
C VAL A 443 -0.95 -5.32 -53.56
N GLY A 444 -2.07 -5.83 -53.04
CA GLY A 444 -3.13 -6.44 -53.81
C GLY A 444 -4.25 -5.43 -54.08
N LEU A 445 -4.78 -5.42 -55.30
CA LEU A 445 -5.90 -4.58 -55.74
C LEU A 445 -6.89 -5.45 -56.54
N ILE A 446 -8.19 -5.30 -56.29
CA ILE A 446 -9.23 -5.85 -57.17
C ILE A 446 -9.50 -4.81 -58.27
N ALA A 447 -9.54 -5.20 -59.54
CA ALA A 447 -9.88 -4.29 -60.63
C ALA A 447 -10.59 -5.04 -61.78
N PRO A 448 -11.44 -4.38 -62.57
CA PRO A 448 -12.02 -5.00 -63.76
C PRO A 448 -10.93 -5.33 -64.78
N VAL A 449 -11.07 -6.47 -65.46
CA VAL A 449 -10.16 -6.86 -66.55
C VAL A 449 -10.35 -5.95 -67.77
N ASP A 450 -11.60 -5.57 -68.08
CA ASP A 450 -11.94 -4.57 -69.10
C ASP A 450 -12.60 -3.33 -68.47
N PRO A 451 -11.97 -2.15 -68.56
CA PRO A 451 -12.50 -0.89 -68.00
C PRO A 451 -13.77 -0.37 -68.72
N ALA A 452 -14.07 -0.83 -69.95
CA ALA A 452 -15.24 -0.40 -70.71
C ALA A 452 -16.51 -1.19 -70.38
N ALA A 453 -16.39 -2.34 -69.71
CA ALA A 453 -17.50 -3.16 -69.29
C ALA A 453 -18.12 -2.61 -67.99
N LEU A 454 -19.39 -2.17 -68.05
CA LEU A 454 -20.16 -1.73 -66.87
C LEU A 454 -20.43 -2.88 -65.88
N GLU A 455 -20.44 -4.13 -66.38
CA GLU A 455 -20.48 -5.39 -65.63
C GLU A 455 -19.57 -6.40 -66.36
N GLY A 456 -18.60 -7.01 -65.67
CA GLY A 456 -17.63 -7.93 -66.29
C GLY A 456 -16.66 -8.59 -65.29
N ASP A 457 -15.85 -9.54 -65.79
CA ASP A 457 -14.85 -10.29 -65.03
C ASP A 457 -13.88 -9.36 -64.29
N GLN A 458 -13.74 -9.57 -62.98
CA GLN A 458 -12.78 -8.85 -62.13
C GLN A 458 -11.58 -9.74 -61.86
N ALA A 459 -10.38 -9.13 -61.86
CA ALA A 459 -9.15 -9.77 -61.49
C ALA A 459 -8.55 -9.15 -60.22
N VAL A 460 -7.70 -9.92 -59.57
CA VAL A 460 -6.88 -9.48 -58.45
C VAL A 460 -5.46 -9.28 -58.98
N PHE A 461 -5.01 -8.03 -58.96
CA PHE A 461 -3.67 -7.64 -59.37
C PHE A 461 -2.79 -7.47 -58.14
N VAL A 462 -1.58 -8.01 -58.21
CA VAL A 462 -0.58 -7.87 -57.15
C VAL A 462 0.63 -7.13 -57.71
N TYR A 463 1.06 -6.08 -57.02
CA TYR A 463 2.19 -5.24 -57.41
C TYR A 463 3.30 -5.28 -56.36
N THR A 464 4.53 -5.09 -56.80
CA THR A 464 5.71 -4.90 -55.93
C THR A 464 6.00 -3.42 -55.73
N MET A 465 6.26 -3.01 -54.49
CA MET A 465 6.62 -1.63 -54.13
C MET A 465 8.13 -1.58 -53.80
N PRO A 466 8.87 -0.52 -54.18
CA PRO A 466 8.39 0.71 -54.82
C PRO A 466 8.37 0.66 -56.35
N SER A 467 8.72 -0.45 -57.01
CA SER A 467 8.88 -0.41 -58.47
C SER A 467 7.54 -0.24 -59.22
N GLY A 468 6.43 -0.66 -58.61
CA GLY A 468 5.11 -0.70 -59.24
C GLY A 468 4.98 -1.84 -60.25
N ASP A 469 5.91 -2.79 -60.26
CA ASP A 469 5.90 -3.91 -61.21
C ASP A 469 4.75 -4.88 -60.89
N ALA A 470 4.00 -5.26 -61.93
CA ALA A 470 2.96 -6.28 -61.82
C ALA A 470 3.61 -7.65 -61.55
N LEU A 471 3.29 -8.23 -60.39
CA LEU A 471 3.80 -9.53 -59.95
C LEU A 471 2.86 -10.67 -60.37
N ALA A 472 1.54 -10.47 -60.20
CA ALA A 472 0.55 -11.48 -60.51
C ALA A 472 -0.80 -10.86 -60.89
N GLU A 473 -1.50 -11.55 -61.79
CA GLU A 473 -2.91 -11.35 -62.11
C GLU A 473 -3.60 -12.69 -61.83
N ILE A 474 -4.53 -12.68 -60.88
CA ILE A 474 -5.30 -13.84 -60.41
C ILE A 474 -6.76 -13.58 -60.78
N ASN A 475 -7.37 -14.53 -61.48
CA ASN A 475 -8.76 -14.44 -61.92
C ASN A 475 -9.63 -15.28 -60.98
N PRO A 476 -10.23 -14.68 -59.94
CA PRO A 476 -11.15 -15.39 -59.08
C PRO A 476 -12.36 -15.92 -59.88
N PRO A 477 -12.99 -17.01 -59.42
CA PRO A 477 -14.15 -17.61 -60.09
C PRO A 477 -15.40 -16.72 -60.07
N GLU A 478 -15.44 -15.71 -59.20
CA GLU A 478 -16.53 -14.73 -59.06
C GLU A 478 -15.98 -13.35 -58.70
N SER A 479 -16.84 -12.32 -58.82
CA SER A 479 -16.51 -10.96 -58.41
C SER A 479 -16.13 -10.91 -56.92
N ALA A 480 -14.88 -10.50 -56.69
CA ALA A 480 -14.30 -10.37 -55.36
C ALA A 480 -14.76 -9.06 -54.71
N THR A 481 -15.09 -9.12 -53.43
CA THR A 481 -15.63 -7.98 -52.65
C THR A 481 -14.69 -7.47 -51.58
N GLY A 482 -13.77 -8.33 -51.13
CA GLY A 482 -12.78 -8.04 -50.08
C GLY A 482 -11.45 -8.72 -50.41
N ILE A 483 -10.36 -8.16 -49.91
CA ILE A 483 -8.99 -8.60 -50.21
C ILE A 483 -8.10 -8.48 -48.97
N ALA A 484 -7.21 -9.44 -48.76
CA ALA A 484 -6.13 -9.34 -47.79
C ALA A 484 -4.89 -10.04 -48.32
N VAL A 485 -3.71 -9.49 -48.04
CA VAL A 485 -2.41 -10.11 -48.36
C VAL A 485 -1.79 -10.63 -47.07
N ASP A 486 -1.22 -11.84 -47.10
CA ASP A 486 -0.59 -12.39 -45.90
C ASP A 486 0.67 -11.61 -45.51
N ALA A 487 1.11 -11.75 -44.26
CA ALA A 487 2.22 -10.96 -43.72
C ALA A 487 3.51 -11.06 -44.56
N LYS A 488 3.77 -12.22 -45.16
CA LYS A 488 4.95 -12.48 -46.01
C LYS A 488 4.76 -12.08 -47.48
N GLY A 489 3.57 -11.66 -47.88
CA GLY A 489 3.27 -11.30 -49.26
C GLY A 489 3.27 -12.49 -50.24
N GLN A 490 3.07 -13.71 -49.76
CA GLN A 490 3.07 -14.94 -50.55
C GLN A 490 1.66 -15.40 -50.94
N ARG A 491 0.64 -15.01 -50.16
CA ARG A 491 -0.74 -15.46 -50.33
C ARG A 491 -1.70 -14.28 -50.32
N ILE A 492 -2.82 -14.46 -51.00
CA ILE A 492 -3.90 -13.49 -51.07
C ILE A 492 -5.24 -14.16 -50.77
N ALA A 493 -6.01 -13.57 -49.86
CA ALA A 493 -7.36 -14.00 -49.54
C ALA A 493 -8.36 -13.05 -50.18
N VAL A 494 -9.44 -13.62 -50.71
CA VAL A 494 -10.53 -12.86 -51.31
C VAL A 494 -11.88 -13.39 -50.84
N THR A 495 -12.84 -12.49 -50.67
CA THR A 495 -14.25 -12.82 -50.38
C THR A 495 -15.13 -12.54 -51.58
N TYR A 496 -16.30 -13.17 -51.61
CA TYR A 496 -17.25 -13.07 -52.72
C TYR A 496 -18.60 -12.50 -52.29
N GLY A 497 -19.25 -11.81 -53.23
CA GLY A 497 -20.59 -11.26 -53.08
C GLY A 497 -21.71 -12.29 -53.31
N GLN A 498 -22.97 -11.83 -53.29
CA GLN A 498 -24.14 -12.70 -53.51
C GLN A 498 -24.30 -13.07 -55.00
N HIS A 499 -23.48 -13.97 -55.53
CA HIS A 499 -23.64 -14.49 -56.90
C HIS A 499 -23.51 -16.03 -56.95
N SER A 500 -23.59 -16.61 -58.16
CA SER A 500 -23.95 -17.99 -58.49
C SER A 500 -23.20 -19.15 -57.81
N SER A 501 -22.04 -18.90 -57.21
CA SER A 501 -21.20 -19.91 -56.57
C SER A 501 -21.56 -20.06 -55.10
N ASN A 502 -21.36 -21.27 -54.60
CA ASN A 502 -21.42 -21.51 -53.16
C ASN A 502 -20.13 -21.05 -52.45
N LYS A 503 -19.20 -20.29 -53.05
CA LYS A 503 -17.95 -19.88 -52.38
C LYS A 503 -18.15 -18.54 -51.64
N VAL A 504 -17.59 -18.44 -50.44
CA VAL A 504 -17.64 -17.22 -49.61
C VAL A 504 -16.27 -16.57 -49.48
N CYS A 505 -15.21 -17.38 -49.36
CA CYS A 505 -13.83 -16.94 -49.25
C CYS A 505 -12.91 -17.93 -49.97
N SER A 506 -11.90 -17.44 -50.67
CA SER A 506 -10.80 -18.25 -51.22
C SER A 506 -9.44 -17.67 -50.85
N VAL A 507 -8.42 -18.53 -50.82
CA VAL A 507 -7.02 -18.13 -50.66
C VAL A 507 -6.20 -18.68 -51.82
N PHE A 508 -5.43 -17.80 -52.45
CA PHE A 508 -4.58 -18.10 -53.59
C PHE A 508 -3.10 -17.91 -53.25
N ASP A 509 -2.25 -18.73 -53.88
CA ASP A 509 -0.81 -18.51 -53.94
C ASP A 509 -0.51 -17.40 -54.96
N ILE A 510 0.25 -16.37 -54.58
CA ILE A 510 0.50 -15.23 -55.47
C ILE A 510 1.38 -15.64 -56.66
N VAL A 511 2.33 -16.55 -56.46
CA VAL A 511 3.31 -16.92 -57.50
C VAL A 511 2.73 -18.01 -58.39
N THR A 512 2.19 -19.09 -57.80
CA THR A 512 1.65 -20.20 -58.60
C THR A 512 0.25 -19.93 -59.13
N LYS A 513 -0.46 -18.94 -58.56
CA LYS A 513 -1.85 -18.59 -58.87
C LYS A 513 -2.87 -19.68 -58.52
N ASP A 514 -2.45 -20.74 -57.83
CA ASP A 514 -3.32 -21.85 -57.44
C ASP A 514 -4.24 -21.45 -56.29
N GLU A 515 -5.50 -21.90 -56.35
CA GLU A 515 -6.43 -21.84 -55.21
C GLU A 515 -6.00 -22.87 -54.15
N ARG A 516 -5.44 -22.39 -53.04
CA ARG A 516 -4.99 -23.22 -51.91
C ARG A 516 -6.12 -23.60 -50.97
N PHE A 517 -7.14 -22.76 -50.88
CA PHE A 517 -8.30 -22.95 -50.00
C PHE A 517 -9.54 -22.27 -50.56
N ALA A 518 -10.71 -22.87 -50.35
CA ALA A 518 -12.00 -22.27 -50.62
C ALA A 518 -13.02 -22.67 -49.55
N HIS A 519 -13.57 -21.69 -48.84
CA HIS A 519 -14.72 -21.89 -47.96
C HIS A 519 -16.01 -21.85 -48.79
N LYS A 520 -16.79 -22.92 -48.71
CA LYS A 520 -18.11 -23.00 -49.35
C LYS A 520 -19.20 -22.76 -48.31
N ARG A 521 -20.19 -21.94 -48.67
CA ARG A 521 -21.38 -21.62 -47.91
C ARG A 521 -22.08 -22.88 -47.43
N ASN A 522 -22.33 -22.93 -46.13
CA ASN A 522 -23.20 -23.93 -45.54
C ASN A 522 -24.58 -23.32 -45.20
N ALA A 523 -25.53 -23.44 -46.12
CA ALA A 523 -26.89 -22.92 -45.94
C ALA A 523 -27.60 -23.55 -44.72
N ALA A 524 -27.33 -24.82 -44.41
CA ALA A 524 -27.92 -25.51 -43.25
C ALA A 524 -27.38 -25.00 -41.89
N ALA A 525 -26.19 -24.37 -41.88
CA ALA A 525 -25.60 -23.76 -40.69
C ALA A 525 -25.98 -22.26 -40.54
N GLY A 526 -26.88 -21.76 -41.38
CA GLY A 526 -27.32 -20.36 -41.37
C GLY A 526 -26.26 -19.37 -41.86
N GLU A 527 -25.25 -19.83 -42.63
CA GLU A 527 -24.21 -18.94 -43.17
C GLU A 527 -24.76 -18.01 -44.27
N ALA A 528 -24.35 -16.75 -44.18
CA ALA A 528 -24.69 -15.73 -45.16
C ALA A 528 -24.13 -16.05 -46.56
N ALA A 529 -24.79 -15.53 -47.58
CA ALA A 529 -24.44 -15.75 -48.98
C ALA A 529 -23.36 -14.79 -49.51
N SER A 530 -22.79 -13.93 -48.66
CA SER A 530 -21.84 -12.89 -49.07
C SER A 530 -20.94 -12.54 -47.89
N ALA A 531 -19.68 -12.28 -48.21
CA ALA A 531 -18.69 -11.71 -47.32
C ALA A 531 -18.10 -10.47 -47.99
N GLN A 532 -17.63 -9.51 -47.21
CA GLN A 532 -17.08 -8.22 -47.65
C GLN A 532 -15.69 -7.95 -47.09
N VAL A 533 -15.34 -8.56 -45.96
CA VAL A 533 -14.10 -8.31 -45.25
C VAL A 533 -13.39 -9.61 -44.94
N VAL A 534 -12.07 -9.59 -45.07
CA VAL A 534 -11.19 -10.73 -44.84
C VAL A 534 -9.88 -10.25 -44.26
N ALA A 535 -9.29 -11.05 -43.38
CA ALA A 535 -8.00 -10.79 -42.78
C ALA A 535 -7.23 -12.09 -42.54
N PHE A 536 -5.92 -12.07 -42.80
CA PHE A 536 -5.03 -13.13 -42.36
C PHE A 536 -4.68 -12.96 -40.89
N HIS A 537 -4.53 -14.08 -40.19
CA HIS A 537 -3.94 -14.07 -38.87
C HIS A 537 -2.45 -13.65 -38.98
N PRO A 538 -1.99 -12.67 -38.18
CA PRO A 538 -0.74 -11.93 -38.46
C PRO A 538 0.51 -12.80 -38.40
N SER A 539 0.44 -13.89 -37.65
CA SER A 539 1.58 -14.78 -37.37
C SER A 539 1.29 -16.23 -37.72
N ASP A 540 0.12 -16.55 -38.29
CA ASP A 540 -0.15 -17.88 -38.86
C ASP A 540 -0.81 -17.69 -40.22
N PRO A 541 -0.07 -17.81 -41.33
CA PRO A 541 -0.60 -17.60 -42.67
C PRO A 541 -1.58 -18.70 -43.10
N ASN A 542 -1.82 -19.73 -42.26
CA ASN A 542 -2.81 -20.76 -42.51
C ASN A 542 -4.18 -20.43 -41.91
N VAL A 543 -4.29 -19.37 -41.12
CA VAL A 543 -5.55 -18.97 -40.50
C VAL A 543 -6.07 -17.71 -41.17
N VAL A 544 -7.33 -17.76 -41.60
CA VAL A 544 -8.04 -16.65 -42.25
C VAL A 544 -9.36 -16.38 -41.55
N ALA A 545 -9.68 -15.12 -41.31
CA ALA A 545 -10.98 -14.68 -40.79
C ALA A 545 -11.72 -13.86 -41.84
N PHE A 546 -13.04 -14.05 -41.92
CA PHE A 546 -13.91 -13.33 -42.85
C PHE A 546 -15.32 -13.20 -42.26
N ASP A 547 -16.07 -12.20 -42.69
CA ASP A 547 -17.45 -12.03 -42.23
C ASP A 547 -18.39 -13.08 -42.80
N ALA A 548 -19.45 -13.36 -42.03
CA ALA A 548 -20.61 -14.13 -42.42
C ALA A 548 -21.86 -13.28 -42.12
N TYR A 549 -21.91 -12.09 -42.72
CA TYR A 549 -22.90 -11.05 -42.46
C TYR A 549 -22.81 -10.47 -41.04
N ARG A 550 -23.53 -10.98 -40.05
CA ARG A 550 -23.49 -10.49 -38.65
C ARG A 550 -22.43 -11.16 -37.80
N ASP A 551 -21.92 -12.28 -38.27
CA ASP A 551 -20.94 -13.08 -37.54
C ASP A 551 -19.59 -12.99 -38.25
N VAL A 552 -18.55 -13.47 -37.57
CA VAL A 552 -17.23 -13.65 -38.16
C VAL A 552 -16.85 -15.12 -38.08
N LEU A 553 -16.37 -15.67 -39.20
CA LEU A 553 -15.84 -17.01 -39.28
C LEU A 553 -14.32 -16.95 -39.36
N MET A 554 -13.64 -17.82 -38.63
CA MET A 554 -12.20 -17.99 -38.70
C MET A 554 -11.87 -19.45 -39.00
N ARG A 555 -11.07 -19.70 -40.05
CA ARG A 555 -10.78 -21.01 -40.63
C ARG A 555 -9.29 -21.30 -40.60
N ASP A 556 -8.93 -22.54 -40.24
CA ASP A 556 -7.58 -23.08 -40.42
C ASP A 556 -7.53 -23.86 -41.76
N MET A 557 -6.72 -23.39 -42.70
CA MET A 557 -6.58 -23.97 -44.03
C MET A 557 -5.94 -25.37 -44.01
N LYS A 558 -5.12 -25.70 -42.99
CA LYS A 558 -4.56 -27.06 -42.84
C LYS A 558 -5.59 -28.06 -42.33
N HIS A 559 -6.55 -27.59 -41.56
CA HIS A 559 -7.58 -28.41 -40.93
C HIS A 559 -8.96 -27.81 -41.22
N PRO A 560 -9.52 -27.98 -42.43
CA PRO A 560 -10.70 -27.25 -42.90
C PRO A 560 -11.98 -27.46 -42.06
N TYR A 561 -12.03 -28.51 -41.24
CA TYR A 561 -13.10 -28.77 -40.28
C TYR A 561 -13.02 -27.88 -39.02
N ARG A 562 -11.87 -27.25 -38.76
CA ARG A 562 -11.69 -26.28 -37.69
C ARG A 562 -12.24 -24.94 -38.13
N PHE A 563 -13.29 -24.51 -37.45
CA PHE A 563 -13.77 -23.15 -37.60
C PHE A 563 -14.22 -22.59 -36.26
N SER A 564 -13.91 -21.33 -36.07
CA SER A 564 -14.43 -20.52 -34.99
C SER A 564 -15.50 -19.60 -35.55
N ARG A 565 -16.56 -19.37 -34.77
CA ARG A 565 -17.64 -18.44 -35.13
C ARG A 565 -17.79 -17.46 -33.98
N PHE A 566 -17.66 -16.18 -34.29
CA PHE A 566 -17.85 -15.06 -33.37
C PHE A 566 -19.22 -14.46 -33.64
N GLU A 567 -20.16 -14.69 -32.72
CA GLU A 567 -21.56 -14.30 -32.86
C GLU A 567 -21.88 -13.14 -31.91
N GLY A 568 -22.56 -12.10 -32.41
CA GLY A 568 -23.09 -11.06 -31.51
C GLY A 568 -23.24 -9.64 -32.07
N HIS A 569 -22.82 -9.34 -33.31
CA HIS A 569 -23.17 -8.06 -33.92
C HIS A 569 -24.63 -8.00 -34.30
N ARG A 570 -25.20 -6.79 -34.28
CA ARG A 570 -26.60 -6.56 -34.63
C ARG A 570 -26.80 -6.29 -36.12
N ASP A 571 -25.73 -5.93 -36.81
CA ASP A 571 -25.70 -5.58 -38.22
C ASP A 571 -24.49 -6.20 -38.93
N GLN A 572 -24.38 -5.99 -40.24
CA GLN A 572 -23.31 -6.54 -41.06
C GLN A 572 -21.93 -6.05 -40.60
N VAL A 573 -20.99 -7.00 -40.44
CA VAL A 573 -19.60 -6.73 -40.14
C VAL A 573 -18.95 -5.98 -41.31
N ALA A 574 -18.33 -4.86 -40.99
CA ALA A 574 -17.77 -3.90 -41.94
C ALA A 574 -16.25 -3.76 -41.82
N GLY A 575 -15.63 -4.37 -40.80
CA GLY A 575 -14.19 -4.34 -40.62
C GLY A 575 -13.69 -5.44 -39.69
N LEU A 576 -12.52 -5.97 -40.00
CA LEU A 576 -11.79 -7.00 -39.27
C LEU A 576 -10.34 -6.57 -39.13
N GLU A 577 -9.82 -6.51 -37.91
CA GLU A 577 -8.41 -6.20 -37.66
C GLU A 577 -7.89 -7.12 -36.55
N PHE A 578 -6.81 -7.85 -36.82
CA PHE A 578 -6.15 -8.64 -35.78
C PHE A 578 -5.21 -7.77 -34.97
N HIS A 579 -5.17 -8.00 -33.67
CA HIS A 579 -4.03 -7.55 -32.86
C HIS A 579 -2.75 -8.27 -33.34
N PRO A 580 -1.57 -7.64 -33.40
CA PRO A 580 -0.34 -8.24 -33.94
C PRO A 580 0.06 -9.58 -33.30
N SER A 581 -0.23 -9.75 -32.01
CA SER A 581 -0.04 -11.03 -31.31
C SER A 581 -0.88 -12.20 -31.87
N GLY A 582 -1.91 -11.89 -32.66
CA GLY A 582 -2.89 -12.82 -33.21
C GLY A 582 -3.91 -13.32 -32.19
N LYS A 583 -3.69 -13.05 -30.89
CA LYS A 583 -4.56 -13.55 -29.82
C LYS A 583 -5.96 -12.90 -29.86
N TRP A 584 -6.09 -11.69 -30.39
CA TRP A 584 -7.31 -10.91 -30.30
C TRP A 584 -7.75 -10.43 -31.68
N LEU A 585 -9.07 -10.40 -31.89
CA LEU A 585 -9.70 -9.95 -33.12
C LEU A 585 -10.66 -8.81 -32.82
N PHE A 586 -10.46 -7.68 -33.50
CA PHE A 586 -11.38 -6.55 -33.48
C PHE A 586 -12.33 -6.68 -34.65
N THR A 587 -13.62 -6.63 -34.36
CA THR A 587 -14.68 -6.69 -35.36
C THR A 587 -15.56 -5.46 -35.21
N THR A 588 -15.78 -4.74 -36.30
CA THR A 588 -16.73 -3.61 -36.32
C THR A 588 -17.85 -3.93 -37.28
N ALA A 589 -19.07 -3.54 -36.93
CA ALA A 589 -20.22 -3.66 -37.81
C ALA A 589 -20.88 -2.30 -38.07
N PHE A 590 -21.86 -2.30 -38.98
CA PHE A 590 -22.68 -1.12 -39.26
C PHE A 590 -23.55 -0.67 -38.07
N ASP A 591 -23.62 -1.48 -37.00
CA ASP A 591 -24.18 -1.12 -35.70
C ASP A 591 -23.35 -0.07 -34.93
N ASN A 592 -22.24 0.40 -35.51
CA ASN A 592 -21.29 1.37 -34.91
C ASN A 592 -20.70 0.88 -33.58
N VAL A 593 -20.52 -0.43 -33.44
CA VAL A 593 -19.90 -1.05 -32.29
C VAL A 593 -18.69 -1.85 -32.74
N THR A 594 -17.60 -1.70 -32.01
CA THR A 594 -16.42 -2.55 -32.11
C THR A 594 -16.47 -3.58 -31.00
N LYS A 595 -16.38 -4.86 -31.36
CA LYS A 595 -16.26 -5.97 -30.43
C LYS A 595 -14.84 -6.50 -30.48
N VAL A 596 -14.32 -6.81 -29.31
CA VAL A 596 -12.98 -7.34 -29.14
C VAL A 596 -13.10 -8.75 -28.63
N TRP A 597 -12.62 -9.71 -29.41
CA TRP A 597 -12.77 -11.12 -29.13
C TRP A 597 -11.42 -11.74 -28.80
N ASP A 598 -11.43 -12.66 -27.84
CA ASP A 598 -10.35 -13.60 -27.69
C ASP A 598 -10.47 -14.64 -28.82
N THR A 599 -9.48 -14.69 -29.71
CA THR A 599 -9.49 -15.61 -30.87
C THR A 599 -9.40 -17.08 -30.46
N GLN A 600 -8.98 -17.34 -29.23
CA GLN A 600 -8.76 -18.65 -28.66
C GLN A 600 -10.02 -19.11 -27.93
N SER A 601 -10.44 -18.42 -26.87
CA SER A 601 -11.62 -18.82 -26.09
C SER A 601 -12.94 -18.55 -26.82
N LEU A 602 -12.91 -17.70 -27.85
CA LEU A 602 -14.08 -17.17 -28.57
C LEU A 602 -14.98 -16.28 -27.70
N GLU A 603 -14.49 -15.89 -26.52
CA GLU A 603 -15.22 -15.02 -25.62
C GLU A 603 -15.12 -13.55 -26.07
N LEU A 604 -16.22 -12.84 -25.90
CA LEU A 604 -16.26 -11.39 -26.03
C LEU A 604 -15.54 -10.77 -24.83
N ILE A 605 -14.44 -10.07 -25.07
CA ILE A 605 -13.64 -9.42 -24.03
C ILE A 605 -14.22 -8.03 -23.74
N LEU A 606 -14.36 -7.20 -24.78
CA LEU A 606 -14.78 -5.81 -24.67
C LEU A 606 -15.77 -5.45 -25.78
N THR A 607 -16.65 -4.51 -25.48
CA THR A 607 -17.52 -3.86 -26.46
C THR A 607 -17.29 -2.37 -26.37
N LEU A 608 -16.82 -1.76 -27.46
CA LEU A 608 -16.45 -0.36 -27.57
C LEU A 608 -17.42 0.36 -28.52
N PRO A 609 -17.86 1.59 -28.20
CA PRO A 609 -18.61 2.41 -29.15
C PRO A 609 -17.69 2.87 -30.28
N GLY A 610 -18.20 2.91 -31.52
CA GLY A 610 -17.44 3.34 -32.69
C GLY A 610 -16.84 2.19 -33.51
N ARG A 611 -16.14 2.55 -34.59
CA ARG A 611 -15.58 1.59 -35.55
C ARG A 611 -14.06 1.55 -35.50
N ILE A 612 -13.49 0.37 -35.31
CA ILE A 612 -12.04 0.15 -35.40
C ILE A 612 -11.55 0.54 -36.80
N ARG A 613 -10.43 1.26 -36.86
CA ARG A 613 -9.75 1.62 -38.11
C ARG A 613 -8.48 0.82 -38.32
N LYS A 614 -7.64 0.76 -37.29
CA LYS A 614 -6.32 0.12 -37.37
C LYS A 614 -5.82 -0.21 -35.97
N VAL A 615 -5.12 -1.33 -35.82
CA VAL A 615 -4.36 -1.66 -34.61
C VAL A 615 -2.89 -1.44 -34.92
N SER A 616 -2.16 -0.81 -34.00
CA SER A 616 -0.74 -0.52 -34.20
C SER A 616 0.09 -1.82 -34.27
N ARG A 617 1.22 -1.77 -34.98
CA ARG A 617 2.12 -2.91 -35.20
C ARG A 617 2.74 -3.46 -33.91
N ASP A 618 2.95 -2.59 -32.93
CA ASP A 618 3.40 -2.99 -31.59
C ASP A 618 2.26 -3.56 -30.72
N GLY A 619 0.99 -3.39 -31.15
CA GLY A 619 -0.19 -3.85 -30.45
C GLY A 619 -0.60 -2.99 -29.24
N HIS A 620 0.13 -1.92 -28.96
CA HIS A 620 -0.12 -1.09 -27.78
C HIS A 620 -1.16 0.00 -28.02
N ARG A 621 -1.51 0.30 -29.27
CA ARG A 621 -2.46 1.35 -29.66
C ARG A 621 -3.46 0.85 -30.68
N PHE A 622 -4.63 1.46 -30.73
CA PHE A 622 -5.59 1.28 -31.83
C PHE A 622 -6.37 2.56 -32.09
N GLY A 623 -6.71 2.77 -33.36
CA GLY A 623 -7.54 3.88 -33.82
C GLY A 623 -9.02 3.50 -33.86
N LEU A 624 -9.86 4.28 -33.21
CA LEU A 624 -11.31 4.10 -33.11
C LEU A 624 -12.01 5.34 -33.64
N ARG A 625 -13.05 5.17 -34.46
CA ARG A 625 -13.88 6.27 -34.95
C ARG A 625 -15.22 6.30 -34.23
N THR A 626 -15.42 7.27 -33.36
CA THR A 626 -16.64 7.59 -32.63
C THR A 626 -17.18 8.92 -33.19
N GLN A 627 -18.08 8.85 -34.17
CA GLN A 627 -18.49 10.01 -34.99
C GLN A 627 -18.63 11.33 -34.19
N PRO A 628 -18.04 12.46 -34.65
CA PRO A 628 -17.23 12.61 -35.86
C PRO A 628 -15.74 12.27 -35.68
N ASP A 629 -15.25 12.19 -34.43
CA ASP A 629 -13.82 12.24 -34.11
C ASP A 629 -13.08 10.91 -34.32
N HIS A 630 -11.76 11.04 -34.50
CA HIS A 630 -10.82 9.91 -34.42
C HIS A 630 -10.17 9.89 -33.05
N GLU A 631 -10.27 8.75 -32.39
CA GLU A 631 -9.66 8.54 -31.08
C GLU A 631 -8.57 7.48 -31.20
N VAL A 632 -7.43 7.76 -30.59
CA VAL A 632 -6.37 6.77 -30.38
C VAL A 632 -6.48 6.28 -28.95
N TRP A 633 -6.54 4.97 -28.80
CA TRP A 633 -6.67 4.28 -27.53
C TRP A 633 -5.44 3.42 -27.31
N ASN A 634 -5.00 3.32 -26.06
CA ASN A 634 -3.96 2.39 -25.64
C ASN A 634 -4.60 1.07 -25.23
N PHE A 635 -3.85 0.00 -25.44
CA PHE A 635 -4.27 -1.36 -25.18
C PHE A 635 -3.34 -2.01 -24.17
N HIS A 636 -3.93 -2.58 -23.11
CA HIS A 636 -3.22 -3.17 -21.98
C HIS A 636 -3.54 -4.66 -21.94
N ASP A 637 -2.54 -5.49 -22.24
CA ASP A 637 -2.71 -6.95 -22.26
C ASP A 637 -2.88 -7.50 -20.82
N SER A 638 -3.38 -8.72 -20.66
CA SER A 638 -3.59 -9.36 -19.35
C SER A 638 -2.40 -10.18 -18.88
N ALA A 639 -2.25 -10.32 -17.56
CA ALA A 639 -1.31 -11.26 -16.95
C ALA A 639 -1.80 -12.71 -17.02
N PHE A 640 -3.12 -12.93 -17.15
CA PHE A 640 -3.70 -14.25 -17.38
C PHE A 640 -4.12 -14.41 -18.84
N SER A 641 -3.81 -15.56 -19.43
CA SER A 641 -4.27 -15.89 -20.78
C SER A 641 -4.73 -17.32 -20.90
N HIS A 642 -5.76 -17.54 -21.71
CA HIS A 642 -6.14 -18.88 -22.15
C HIS A 642 -5.09 -19.42 -23.14
N LEU A 643 -4.99 -20.74 -23.23
CA LEU A 643 -4.39 -21.42 -24.38
C LEU A 643 -5.52 -21.83 -25.34
N PRO A 644 -5.26 -21.87 -26.66
CA PRO A 644 -6.25 -22.28 -27.66
C PRO A 644 -7.02 -23.53 -27.24
N PRO A 645 -8.37 -23.55 -27.27
CA PRO A 645 -9.07 -24.81 -27.23
C PRO A 645 -8.66 -25.62 -28.46
N GLY A 646 -8.48 -26.93 -28.30
CA GLY A 646 -8.40 -27.82 -29.45
C GLY A 646 -9.70 -27.78 -30.28
N VAL A 647 -9.74 -28.58 -31.35
CA VAL A 647 -10.95 -28.76 -32.20
C VAL A 647 -12.23 -28.82 -31.35
N LYS A 648 -13.23 -28.00 -31.69
CA LYS A 648 -14.57 -28.05 -31.10
C LYS A 648 -15.08 -29.50 -31.17
N GLY A 649 -15.29 -30.13 -30.01
CA GLY A 649 -15.96 -31.43 -29.90
C GLY A 649 -15.18 -32.56 -29.23
N GLU A 650 -13.88 -32.44 -28.90
CA GLU A 650 -13.12 -33.57 -28.36
C GLU A 650 -12.32 -33.26 -27.09
N GLY A 651 -12.86 -33.73 -25.94
CA GLY A 651 -12.13 -34.16 -24.75
C GLY A 651 -11.53 -33.10 -23.82
N ASN A 652 -11.89 -33.16 -22.54
CA ASN A 652 -11.22 -32.42 -21.46
C ASN A 652 -9.70 -32.66 -21.49
N VAL A 653 -8.89 -31.62 -21.26
CA VAL A 653 -7.47 -31.81 -20.92
C VAL A 653 -7.38 -32.51 -19.57
N LEU A 654 -6.85 -33.73 -19.54
CA LEU A 654 -6.80 -34.56 -18.33
C LEU A 654 -5.42 -34.60 -17.70
N CYS A 655 -4.37 -34.43 -18.50
CA CYS A 655 -2.99 -34.43 -18.05
C CYS A 655 -2.15 -33.44 -18.85
N SER A 656 -1.08 -32.94 -18.21
CA SER A 656 -0.12 -32.04 -18.84
C SER A 656 1.28 -32.20 -18.25
N ALA A 657 2.29 -31.90 -19.05
CA ALA A 657 3.68 -31.79 -18.61
C ALA A 657 4.40 -30.69 -19.39
N ILE A 658 5.39 -30.08 -18.75
CA ILE A 658 6.27 -29.09 -19.35
C ILE A 658 7.65 -29.74 -19.53
N HIS A 659 8.22 -29.58 -20.71
CA HIS A 659 9.58 -30.02 -21.01
C HIS A 659 10.58 -29.23 -20.17
N PRO A 660 11.70 -29.82 -19.69
CA PRO A 660 12.68 -29.13 -18.84
C PRO A 660 13.25 -27.82 -19.43
N HIS A 661 13.33 -27.71 -20.75
CA HIS A 661 13.71 -26.46 -21.43
C HIS A 661 12.68 -25.30 -21.25
N GLY A 662 11.46 -25.59 -20.81
CA GLY A 662 10.45 -24.57 -20.48
C GLY A 662 9.66 -23.97 -21.65
N ARG A 663 10.02 -24.27 -22.90
CA ARG A 663 9.30 -23.80 -24.10
C ARG A 663 8.24 -24.79 -24.60
N LEU A 664 8.49 -26.09 -24.51
CA LEU A 664 7.58 -27.13 -24.98
C LEU A 664 6.69 -27.62 -23.82
N ALA A 665 5.39 -27.78 -24.05
CA ALA A 665 4.49 -28.52 -23.17
C ALA A 665 3.69 -29.57 -23.93
N VAL A 666 3.23 -30.58 -23.22
CA VAL A 666 2.42 -31.67 -23.78
C VAL A 666 1.17 -31.84 -22.94
N THR A 667 0.04 -32.05 -23.60
CA THR A 667 -1.25 -32.22 -22.96
C THR A 667 -1.95 -33.43 -23.54
N GLY A 668 -2.48 -34.29 -22.69
CA GLY A 668 -3.26 -35.46 -23.09
C GLY A 668 -4.74 -35.29 -22.75
N GLY A 669 -5.59 -35.71 -23.69
CA GLY A 669 -7.05 -35.75 -23.55
C GLY A 669 -7.61 -37.12 -23.93
N VAL A 670 -8.86 -37.14 -24.39
CA VAL A 670 -9.48 -38.33 -24.99
C VAL A 670 -8.98 -38.47 -26.42
N ASP A 671 -8.31 -39.57 -26.74
CA ASP A 671 -7.74 -39.92 -28.06
C ASP A 671 -6.77 -38.92 -28.72
N VAL A 672 -6.35 -37.88 -28.00
CA VAL A 672 -5.50 -36.81 -28.55
C VAL A 672 -4.38 -36.42 -27.59
N ILE A 673 -3.20 -36.23 -28.18
CA ILE A 673 -2.04 -35.62 -27.53
C ILE A 673 -1.65 -34.37 -28.32
N ARG A 674 -1.41 -33.28 -27.61
CA ARG A 674 -1.04 -31.98 -28.19
C ARG A 674 0.28 -31.50 -27.62
N PHE A 675 1.11 -30.96 -28.50
CA PHE A 675 2.39 -30.34 -28.21
C PHE A 675 2.23 -28.83 -28.39
N TRP A 676 2.67 -28.08 -27.39
CA TRP A 676 2.48 -26.64 -27.27
C TRP A 676 3.82 -25.93 -27.23
N ASP A 677 3.94 -24.86 -27.99
CA ASP A 677 4.93 -23.82 -27.72
C ASP A 677 4.34 -22.87 -26.68
N LEU A 678 4.88 -22.90 -25.46
CA LEU A 678 4.45 -22.07 -24.34
C LEU A 678 4.80 -20.59 -24.52
N THR A 679 5.80 -20.29 -25.35
CA THR A 679 6.21 -18.90 -25.63
C THR A 679 5.24 -18.27 -26.63
N THR A 680 4.91 -18.96 -27.72
CA THR A 680 3.93 -18.46 -28.70
C THR A 680 2.47 -18.78 -28.34
N ARG A 681 2.26 -19.64 -27.33
CA ARG A 681 0.96 -20.14 -26.85
C ARG A 681 0.17 -20.89 -27.93
N ARG A 682 0.87 -21.61 -28.81
CA ARG A 682 0.27 -22.35 -29.94
C ARG A 682 0.51 -23.84 -29.88
N ILE A 683 -0.39 -24.58 -30.53
CA ILE A 683 -0.18 -25.99 -30.83
C ILE A 683 0.82 -26.08 -31.97
N VAL A 684 1.97 -26.71 -31.72
CA VAL A 684 3.00 -26.97 -32.73
C VAL A 684 2.82 -28.32 -33.41
N SER A 685 2.21 -29.28 -32.71
CA SER A 685 1.88 -30.59 -33.26
C SER A 685 0.76 -31.22 -32.45
N GLU A 686 -0.08 -32.01 -33.11
CA GLU A 686 -1.10 -32.81 -32.46
C GLU A 686 -1.26 -34.14 -33.19
N ARG A 687 -1.65 -35.18 -32.44
CA ARG A 687 -1.91 -36.49 -33.01
C ARG A 687 -3.14 -37.12 -32.37
N PHE A 688 -4.06 -37.55 -33.23
CA PHE A 688 -5.21 -38.37 -32.88
C PHE A 688 -4.84 -39.85 -33.01
N LEU A 689 -5.08 -40.61 -31.97
CA LEU A 689 -4.67 -42.01 -31.90
C LEU A 689 -5.80 -42.98 -32.29
N SER A 690 -7.05 -42.53 -32.39
CA SER A 690 -8.22 -43.37 -32.72
C SER A 690 -8.19 -44.05 -34.11
N LYS A 691 -7.27 -43.69 -35.02
CA LYS A 691 -7.01 -44.48 -36.24
C LYS A 691 -6.20 -45.76 -36.01
N HIS A 692 -5.51 -45.88 -34.88
CA HIS A 692 -4.60 -47.00 -34.56
C HIS A 692 -4.99 -47.79 -33.31
N PHE A 693 -5.82 -47.24 -32.41
CA PHE A 693 -6.28 -47.89 -31.19
C PHE A 693 -7.77 -48.24 -31.34
N SER A 694 -8.12 -49.53 -31.22
CA SER A 694 -9.51 -49.98 -31.30
C SER A 694 -10.31 -49.55 -30.05
N GLY A 695 -10.89 -48.36 -30.13
CA GLY A 695 -11.79 -47.78 -29.12
C GLY A 695 -11.17 -46.63 -28.34
N ASN A 696 -12.00 -45.65 -27.96
CA ASN A 696 -11.56 -44.41 -27.32
C ASN A 696 -10.69 -44.69 -26.08
N ASP A 697 -9.40 -44.34 -26.14
CA ASP A 697 -8.49 -44.35 -24.99
C ASP A 697 -8.40 -42.93 -24.39
N VAL A 698 -8.16 -42.89 -23.09
CA VAL A 698 -8.18 -41.66 -22.30
C VAL A 698 -6.79 -41.47 -21.71
N PHE A 699 -6.00 -40.53 -22.25
CA PHE A 699 -4.70 -40.19 -21.68
C PHE A 699 -4.89 -39.57 -20.31
N ARG A 700 -4.44 -40.28 -19.28
CA ARG A 700 -4.50 -39.79 -17.89
C ARG A 700 -3.15 -39.28 -17.41
N PHE A 701 -2.10 -39.48 -18.20
CA PHE A 701 -0.74 -39.17 -17.77
C PHE A 701 0.19 -38.80 -18.94
N VAL A 702 1.00 -37.76 -18.70
CA VAL A 702 2.08 -37.25 -19.54
C VAL A 702 3.19 -36.75 -18.61
N LYS A 703 4.46 -37.13 -18.82
CA LYS A 703 5.65 -36.55 -18.15
C LYS A 703 6.89 -36.60 -19.01
N PHE A 704 7.78 -35.62 -18.84
CA PHE A 704 9.14 -35.66 -19.38
C PHE A 704 10.13 -36.16 -18.33
N SER A 705 11.23 -36.78 -18.76
CA SER A 705 12.43 -36.95 -17.94
C SER A 705 13.03 -35.58 -17.57
N GLU A 706 13.87 -35.54 -16.54
CA GLU A 706 14.58 -34.31 -16.13
C GLU A 706 15.54 -33.79 -17.21
N SER A 707 16.13 -34.69 -17.99
CA SER A 707 16.94 -34.36 -19.17
C SER A 707 16.11 -33.92 -20.38
N GLY A 708 14.80 -34.22 -20.41
CA GLY A 708 13.91 -33.89 -21.52
C GLY A 708 13.99 -34.84 -22.73
N ASP A 709 14.95 -35.75 -22.72
CA ASP A 709 15.22 -36.77 -23.74
C ASP A 709 14.21 -37.92 -23.78
N VAL A 710 13.30 -38.01 -22.80
CA VAL A 710 12.27 -39.04 -22.73
C VAL A 710 10.92 -38.44 -22.41
N LEU A 711 9.90 -38.83 -23.18
CA LEU A 711 8.49 -38.55 -22.89
C LEU A 711 7.76 -39.84 -22.52
N TRP A 712 7.05 -39.80 -21.40
CA TRP A 712 6.22 -40.88 -20.90
C TRP A 712 4.74 -40.54 -21.10
N LEU A 713 3.99 -41.47 -21.68
CA LEU A 713 2.56 -41.33 -21.94
C LEU A 713 1.81 -42.57 -21.43
N GLY A 714 0.67 -42.35 -20.76
CA GLY A 714 -0.15 -43.44 -20.20
C GLY A 714 -1.66 -43.21 -20.34
N GLY A 715 -2.37 -44.24 -20.79
CA GLY A 715 -3.82 -44.25 -21.03
C GLY A 715 -4.64 -45.10 -20.05
N GLN A 716 -5.96 -45.02 -20.12
CA GLN A 716 -6.91 -45.80 -19.31
C GLN A 716 -7.05 -47.25 -19.80
N ARG A 717 -6.86 -47.48 -21.11
CA ARG A 717 -6.98 -48.78 -21.77
C ARG A 717 -5.68 -49.31 -22.34
N SER A 718 -4.59 -48.53 -22.36
CA SER A 718 -3.34 -48.95 -23.00
C SER A 718 -2.09 -48.44 -22.27
N LEU A 719 -1.22 -49.41 -21.97
CA LEU A 719 0.24 -49.40 -21.97
C LEU A 719 0.97 -48.11 -21.59
N LEU A 720 1.90 -48.23 -20.66
CA LEU A 720 2.86 -47.16 -20.43
C LEU A 720 3.87 -47.12 -21.59
N TRP A 721 3.84 -46.02 -22.34
CA TRP A 721 4.71 -45.77 -23.48
C TRP A 721 5.85 -44.83 -23.13
N LYS A 722 7.03 -45.17 -23.65
CA LYS A 722 8.25 -44.37 -23.59
C LYS A 722 8.63 -43.92 -25.00
N PHE A 723 8.87 -42.63 -25.17
CA PHE A 723 9.34 -42.03 -26.42
C PHE A 723 10.70 -41.41 -26.19
N SER A 724 11.66 -41.65 -27.08
CA SER A 724 12.89 -40.88 -27.11
C SER A 724 12.63 -39.52 -27.75
N ILE A 725 13.25 -38.49 -27.22
CA ILE A 725 13.21 -37.12 -27.73
C ILE A 725 14.63 -36.74 -28.08
N GLN A 726 14.84 -36.42 -29.35
CA GLN A 726 16.06 -35.80 -29.82
C GLN A 726 15.77 -34.32 -30.06
N GLN A 727 16.48 -33.47 -29.33
CA GLN A 727 16.48 -32.04 -29.57
C GLN A 727 17.51 -31.75 -30.66
N GLU A 728 17.05 -31.22 -31.78
CA GLU A 728 17.89 -30.80 -32.89
C GLU A 728 17.94 -29.26 -32.92
N SER A 729 19.14 -28.71 -33.07
CA SER A 729 19.41 -27.29 -33.17
C SER A 729 20.19 -27.06 -34.46
N ALA A 730 19.48 -26.83 -35.56
CA ALA A 730 20.08 -26.50 -36.85
C ALA A 730 19.36 -25.27 -37.43
N ASP A 731 20.11 -24.33 -38.00
CA ASP A 731 19.62 -23.15 -38.73
C ASP A 731 18.56 -22.30 -38.00
N ASP A 732 18.87 -21.82 -36.79
CA ASP A 732 17.96 -21.00 -35.96
C ASP A 732 16.56 -21.61 -35.83
N LYS A 733 16.46 -22.95 -35.76
CA LYS A 733 15.20 -23.66 -35.51
C LYS A 733 15.40 -24.65 -34.37
N LEU A 734 14.45 -24.62 -33.44
CA LEU A 734 14.39 -25.58 -32.35
C LEU A 734 13.39 -26.67 -32.76
N SER A 735 13.89 -27.86 -33.08
CA SER A 735 13.05 -29.01 -33.42
C SER A 735 13.19 -30.13 -32.40
N PHE A 736 12.05 -30.75 -32.08
CA PHE A 736 12.00 -31.96 -31.29
C PHE A 736 11.56 -33.11 -32.18
N ARG A 737 12.43 -34.12 -32.30
CA ARG A 737 12.10 -35.38 -32.95
C ARG A 737 11.73 -36.40 -31.89
N ILE A 738 10.47 -36.82 -31.91
CA ILE A 738 9.94 -37.83 -31.00
C ILE A 738 10.00 -39.18 -31.73
N GLY A 739 10.85 -40.08 -31.24
CA GLY A 739 11.09 -41.40 -31.82
C GLY A 739 10.05 -42.44 -31.44
N ASN A 740 10.22 -43.66 -31.97
CA ASN A 740 9.24 -44.73 -31.87
C ASN A 740 8.85 -45.08 -30.41
N PRO A 741 7.55 -45.29 -30.14
CA PRO A 741 7.08 -45.70 -28.83
C PRO A 741 7.63 -47.08 -28.45
N THR A 742 8.17 -47.20 -27.24
CA THR A 742 8.48 -48.49 -26.61
C THR A 742 7.49 -48.75 -25.49
N GLN A 743 6.80 -49.90 -25.56
CA GLN A 743 5.93 -50.36 -24.48
C GLN A 743 6.79 -50.85 -23.32
N VAL A 744 6.57 -50.30 -22.12
CA VAL A 744 7.36 -50.67 -20.94
C VAL A 744 6.61 -51.65 -20.04
N ILE A 745 5.28 -51.50 -19.89
CA ILE A 745 4.48 -52.32 -18.96
C ILE A 745 3.11 -52.69 -19.57
N PRO A 746 2.81 -53.98 -19.82
CA PRO A 746 1.49 -54.46 -20.19
C PRO A 746 0.57 -54.63 -18.99
N ALA A 747 -0.67 -54.09 -19.03
CA ALA A 747 -1.91 -54.74 -18.55
C ALA A 747 -3.09 -53.76 -18.31
N ASN A 748 -4.25 -54.33 -17.92
CA ASN A 748 -5.52 -53.67 -17.61
C ASN A 748 -5.56 -52.99 -16.21
N GLY A 749 -5.98 -51.72 -16.16
CA GLY A 749 -6.51 -51.08 -14.94
C GLY A 749 -5.53 -50.29 -14.07
N PHE A 750 -4.50 -49.64 -14.65
CA PHE A 750 -3.41 -49.02 -13.89
C PHE A 750 -3.56 -47.53 -13.59
N LYS A 751 -3.06 -47.11 -12.41
CA LYS A 751 -2.67 -45.72 -12.10
C LYS A 751 -1.15 -45.67 -12.00
N VAL A 752 -0.52 -44.64 -12.56
CA VAL A 752 0.95 -44.54 -12.59
C VAL A 752 1.40 -43.21 -11.99
N ALA A 753 2.49 -43.23 -11.25
CA ALA A 753 3.19 -42.06 -10.75
C ALA A 753 4.68 -42.16 -11.04
N PHE A 754 5.32 -41.01 -11.28
CA PHE A 754 6.73 -40.94 -11.60
C PHE A 754 7.42 -39.98 -10.64
N ASN A 755 8.68 -40.27 -10.34
CA ASN A 755 9.51 -39.28 -9.68
C ASN A 755 9.88 -38.17 -10.68
N ASP A 756 10.30 -37.01 -10.19
CA ASP A 756 10.54 -35.85 -11.06
C ASP A 756 11.61 -36.09 -12.13
N SER A 757 12.55 -37.02 -11.88
CA SER A 757 13.56 -37.43 -12.87
C SER A 757 13.06 -38.44 -13.91
N GLY A 758 11.87 -39.02 -13.72
CA GLY A 758 11.34 -40.09 -14.59
C GLY A 758 12.13 -41.40 -14.50
N THR A 759 13.01 -41.55 -13.51
CA THR A 759 13.88 -42.71 -13.28
C THR A 759 13.20 -43.82 -12.47
N ARG A 760 12.08 -43.50 -11.82
CA ARG A 760 11.28 -44.40 -11.00
C ARG A 760 9.81 -44.26 -11.34
N ILE A 761 9.14 -45.41 -11.45
CA ILE A 761 7.76 -45.51 -11.96
C ILE A 761 6.96 -46.36 -10.98
N ALA A 762 6.10 -45.74 -10.18
CA ALA A 762 5.14 -46.43 -9.33
C ALA A 762 3.91 -46.81 -10.16
N VAL A 763 3.60 -48.09 -10.21
CA VAL A 763 2.53 -48.64 -11.03
C VAL A 763 1.56 -49.35 -10.10
N GLN A 764 0.33 -48.87 -10.07
CA GLN A 764 -0.73 -49.33 -9.18
C GLN A 764 -1.82 -50.04 -9.97
N TRP A 765 -2.28 -51.20 -9.49
CA TRP A 765 -3.41 -51.93 -10.06
C TRP A 765 -4.41 -52.37 -8.99
N LYS A 766 -5.65 -52.56 -9.41
CA LYS A 766 -6.73 -53.10 -8.57
C LYS A 766 -6.58 -54.62 -8.44
N GLN A 767 -6.63 -55.14 -7.22
CA GLN A 767 -6.73 -56.59 -7.02
C GLN A 767 -8.14 -57.09 -7.42
N PRO A 768 -8.27 -58.22 -8.14
CA PRO A 768 -9.57 -58.70 -8.64
C PRO A 768 -10.59 -59.11 -7.57
N LYS A 769 -10.14 -59.46 -6.36
CA LYS A 769 -10.97 -60.08 -5.31
C LYS A 769 -11.08 -59.26 -4.02
N VAL A 770 -10.32 -58.17 -3.89
CA VAL A 770 -10.26 -57.34 -2.69
C VAL A 770 -10.44 -55.89 -3.12
N ASN A 771 -11.13 -55.08 -2.32
CA ASN A 771 -11.27 -53.65 -2.57
C ASN A 771 -9.98 -52.88 -2.15
N SER A 772 -8.80 -53.45 -2.46
CA SER A 772 -7.45 -52.93 -2.21
C SER A 772 -6.62 -52.89 -3.50
N SER A 773 -5.66 -51.97 -3.59
CA SER A 773 -4.72 -51.94 -4.72
C SER A 773 -3.36 -52.47 -4.30
N VAL A 774 -2.59 -52.91 -5.28
CA VAL A 774 -1.15 -53.08 -5.12
C VAL A 774 -0.46 -51.98 -5.88
N VAL A 775 0.69 -51.53 -5.38
CA VAL A 775 1.63 -50.73 -6.14
C VAL A 775 2.99 -51.39 -6.13
N ARG A 776 3.69 -51.31 -7.26
CA ARG A 776 5.10 -51.70 -7.37
C ARG A 776 5.86 -50.59 -8.10
N VAL A 777 7.08 -50.31 -7.65
CA VAL A 777 7.96 -49.33 -8.27
C VAL A 777 8.94 -50.01 -9.20
N TYR A 778 9.10 -49.45 -10.39
CA TYR A 778 9.99 -49.90 -11.45
C TYR A 778 11.04 -48.83 -11.77
N ASP A 779 12.16 -49.20 -12.38
CA ASP A 779 13.09 -48.26 -13.00
C ASP A 779 12.62 -47.82 -14.40
N ALA A 780 13.32 -46.86 -15.01
CA ALA A 780 13.03 -46.35 -16.36
C ALA A 780 13.22 -47.37 -17.50
N SER A 781 13.76 -48.54 -17.19
CA SER A 781 13.91 -49.68 -18.10
C SER A 781 12.80 -50.72 -17.93
N GLY A 782 11.92 -50.54 -16.95
CA GLY A 782 10.81 -51.45 -16.65
C GLY A 782 11.17 -52.58 -15.68
N ASN A 783 12.33 -52.55 -15.02
CA ASN A 783 12.69 -53.55 -14.01
C ASN A 783 12.10 -53.18 -12.65
N PRO A 784 11.56 -54.14 -11.88
CA PRO A 784 11.03 -53.86 -10.55
C PRO A 784 12.16 -53.53 -9.57
N VAL A 785 12.03 -52.41 -8.85
CA VAL A 785 12.98 -51.95 -7.82
C VAL A 785 12.41 -52.06 -6.40
N SER A 786 11.14 -52.42 -6.26
CA SER A 786 10.48 -52.70 -4.98
C SER A 786 9.72 -54.02 -5.00
N GLY A 787 9.41 -54.54 -3.81
CA GLY A 787 8.36 -55.55 -3.65
C GLY A 787 6.96 -54.99 -3.99
N GLU A 788 5.95 -55.86 -3.94
CA GLU A 788 4.55 -55.42 -3.98
C GLU A 788 4.18 -54.78 -2.65
N ILE A 789 3.58 -53.59 -2.72
CA ILE A 789 3.10 -52.85 -1.56
C ILE A 789 1.58 -52.90 -1.59
N ASP A 790 0.99 -53.58 -0.62
CA ASP A 790 -0.45 -53.61 -0.44
C ASP A 790 -0.96 -52.26 0.05
N LEU A 791 -1.73 -51.59 -0.80
CA LEU A 791 -2.39 -50.33 -0.49
C LEU A 791 -3.73 -50.61 0.15
N VAL A 792 -3.99 -49.90 1.25
CA VAL A 792 -5.26 -50.00 1.99
C VAL A 792 -6.46 -49.55 1.15
N ASP A 793 -6.24 -48.70 0.13
CA ASP A 793 -7.30 -48.08 -0.68
C ASP A 793 -6.93 -48.03 -2.18
N HIS A 794 -7.92 -47.84 -3.06
CA HIS A 794 -7.75 -47.74 -4.53
C HIS A 794 -7.41 -46.34 -5.07
N SER A 795 -6.75 -45.49 -4.30
CA SER A 795 -6.50 -44.10 -4.71
C SER A 795 -5.20 -43.92 -5.48
N PRO A 796 -5.11 -42.91 -6.38
CA PRO A 796 -3.86 -42.53 -7.03
C PRO A 796 -2.72 -42.32 -6.04
N CYS A 797 -1.49 -42.55 -6.51
CA CYS A 797 -0.28 -42.38 -5.74
C CYS A 797 0.59 -41.26 -6.32
N HIS A 798 1.51 -40.73 -5.50
CA HIS A 798 2.62 -39.88 -5.92
C HIS A 798 3.90 -40.41 -5.28
N ILE A 799 5.03 -40.31 -5.98
CA ILE A 799 6.33 -40.80 -5.52
C ILE A 799 7.29 -39.62 -5.34
N SER A 800 8.17 -39.67 -4.34
CA SER A 800 9.17 -38.64 -4.09
C SER A 800 10.22 -38.58 -5.20
N PRO A 801 10.94 -37.44 -5.37
CA PRO A 801 11.98 -37.30 -6.38
C PRO A 801 13.08 -38.38 -6.33
N ASP A 802 13.46 -38.82 -5.13
CA ASP A 802 14.43 -39.90 -4.90
C ASP A 802 13.84 -41.32 -5.08
N GLY A 803 12.52 -41.45 -5.25
CA GLY A 803 11.82 -42.72 -5.40
C GLY A 803 11.62 -43.51 -4.11
N ARG A 804 12.00 -42.95 -2.95
CA ARG A 804 11.98 -43.67 -1.66
C ARG A 804 10.61 -43.67 -0.98
N TRP A 805 9.83 -42.62 -1.20
CA TRP A 805 8.58 -42.38 -0.50
C TRP A 805 7.41 -42.39 -1.48
N LEU A 806 6.29 -42.97 -1.06
CA LEU A 806 5.08 -43.01 -1.85
C LEU A 806 3.90 -42.50 -1.03
N THR A 807 3.21 -41.47 -1.52
CA THR A 807 1.98 -40.99 -0.91
C THR A 807 0.76 -41.59 -1.58
N THR A 808 -0.24 -41.97 -0.79
CA THR A 808 -1.57 -42.38 -1.26
C THR A 808 -2.63 -41.73 -0.38
N TRP A 809 -3.90 -41.86 -0.75
CA TRP A 809 -5.02 -41.45 0.10
C TRP A 809 -6.13 -42.48 0.18
N GLY A 810 -6.99 -42.38 1.18
CA GLY A 810 -8.10 -43.32 1.35
C GLY A 810 -9.44 -42.73 0.97
N TYR A 811 -10.25 -43.48 0.20
CA TYR A 811 -11.68 -43.16 0.03
C TYR A 811 -12.50 -43.69 1.21
N GLN A 812 -12.11 -44.83 1.79
CA GLN A 812 -12.89 -45.51 2.82
C GLN A 812 -12.40 -45.19 4.24
N THR A 813 -11.13 -44.85 4.39
CA THR A 813 -10.46 -44.76 5.69
C THR A 813 -10.16 -43.33 6.16
N ASP A 814 -10.59 -42.33 5.39
CA ASP A 814 -10.47 -40.89 5.68
C ASP A 814 -9.05 -40.43 6.11
N ASN A 815 -8.00 -41.05 5.53
CA ASN A 815 -6.60 -40.75 5.83
C ASN A 815 -5.74 -40.67 4.56
N CYS A 816 -4.80 -39.73 4.53
CA CYS A 816 -3.66 -39.77 3.62
C CYS A 816 -2.54 -40.58 4.25
N ARG A 817 -1.78 -41.33 3.45
CA ARG A 817 -0.72 -42.22 3.91
C ARG A 817 0.56 -42.00 3.14
N LEU A 818 1.68 -42.19 3.82
CA LEU A 818 3.01 -42.20 3.24
C LEU A 818 3.67 -43.55 3.54
N TYR A 819 4.16 -44.21 2.49
CA TYR A 819 4.79 -45.51 2.51
C TYR A 819 6.29 -45.37 2.24
N ASP A 820 7.09 -46.19 2.93
CA ASP A 820 8.47 -46.46 2.52
C ASP A 820 8.44 -47.50 1.39
N VAL A 821 8.96 -47.13 0.21
CA VAL A 821 8.89 -47.98 -0.99
C VAL A 821 9.71 -49.26 -0.83
N GLN A 822 10.82 -49.20 -0.09
CA GLN A 822 11.71 -50.36 0.08
C GLN A 822 11.15 -51.32 1.13
N LYS A 823 10.57 -50.79 2.20
CA LYS A 823 10.03 -51.59 3.31
C LYS A 823 8.57 -52.00 3.13
N GLY A 824 7.82 -51.28 2.30
CA GLY A 824 6.40 -51.51 2.05
C GLY A 824 5.46 -51.16 3.22
N ASN A 825 5.96 -50.50 4.28
CA ASN A 825 5.17 -50.13 5.45
C ASN A 825 4.76 -48.66 5.45
N ILE A 826 3.69 -48.34 6.19
CA ILE A 826 3.23 -46.96 6.40
C ILE A 826 4.16 -46.29 7.42
N VAL A 827 4.73 -45.14 7.06
CA VAL A 827 5.61 -44.34 7.94
C VAL A 827 4.94 -43.06 8.45
N LEU A 828 3.89 -42.57 7.76
CA LEU A 828 3.08 -41.44 8.21
C LEU A 828 1.61 -41.64 7.81
N GLN A 829 0.71 -41.37 8.75
CA GLN A 829 -0.73 -41.33 8.51
C GLN A 829 -1.27 -39.94 8.89
N VAL A 830 -1.92 -39.30 7.95
CA VAL A 830 -2.36 -37.91 8.07
C VAL A 830 -3.90 -37.87 8.05
N PRO A 831 -4.56 -37.53 9.18
CA PRO A 831 -6.01 -37.49 9.27
C PRO A 831 -6.54 -36.21 8.62
N LEU A 832 -6.70 -36.27 7.30
CA LEU A 832 -7.19 -35.20 6.43
C LEU A 832 -8.41 -35.63 5.61
N GLY A 833 -8.89 -36.86 5.75
CA GLY A 833 -9.94 -37.35 4.90
C GLY A 833 -9.53 -37.57 3.45
N ARG A 834 -10.46 -37.31 2.52
CA ARG A 834 -10.22 -37.35 1.06
C ARG A 834 -9.29 -36.21 0.63
N GLY A 835 -7.98 -36.46 0.70
CA GLY A 835 -6.94 -35.54 0.26
C GLY A 835 -5.93 -36.18 -0.69
N GLN A 836 -4.93 -35.43 -1.12
CA GLN A 836 -3.84 -35.90 -1.98
C GLN A 836 -2.51 -35.37 -1.46
N GLY A 837 -1.42 -36.09 -1.75
CA GLY A 837 -0.06 -35.75 -1.33
C GLY A 837 0.83 -35.39 -2.52
N TRP A 838 1.65 -34.35 -2.37
CA TRP A 838 2.64 -33.93 -3.36
C TRP A 838 3.99 -33.68 -2.68
N PHE A 839 5.07 -34.16 -3.30
CA PHE A 839 6.43 -33.86 -2.87
C PHE A 839 6.95 -32.58 -3.54
N SER A 840 7.80 -31.83 -2.83
CA SER A 840 8.59 -30.76 -3.44
C SER A 840 9.64 -31.35 -4.38
N PRO A 841 10.02 -30.64 -5.47
CA PRO A 841 11.05 -31.10 -6.41
C PRO A 841 12.41 -31.40 -5.78
N ASP A 842 12.79 -30.67 -4.73
CA ASP A 842 14.01 -30.95 -3.96
C ASP A 842 13.91 -32.14 -2.99
N GLY A 843 12.72 -32.74 -2.87
CA GLY A 843 12.42 -33.89 -2.02
C GLY A 843 12.40 -33.62 -0.53
N LYS A 844 12.51 -32.34 -0.09
CA LYS A 844 12.59 -31.97 1.32
C LYS A 844 11.25 -31.75 2.00
N LEU A 845 10.17 -31.59 1.23
CA LEU A 845 8.83 -31.36 1.75
C LEU A 845 7.82 -32.31 1.12
N VAL A 846 6.79 -32.63 1.90
CA VAL A 846 5.56 -33.25 1.41
C VAL A 846 4.36 -32.47 1.90
N ALA A 847 3.50 -32.06 0.96
CA ALA A 847 2.26 -31.34 1.22
C ALA A 847 1.07 -32.27 1.02
N PHE A 848 0.20 -32.35 2.01
CA PHE A 848 -1.08 -33.02 1.92
C PHE A 848 -2.21 -32.00 1.98
N ALA A 849 -3.14 -32.05 1.04
CA ALA A 849 -4.31 -31.18 1.02
C ALA A 849 -5.60 -31.97 0.77
N ASN A 850 -6.72 -31.49 1.30
CA ASN A 850 -8.04 -32.10 1.09
C ASN A 850 -9.08 -31.12 0.54
N HIS A 851 -10.22 -31.67 0.12
CA HIS A 851 -11.39 -30.91 -0.30
C HIS A 851 -12.20 -30.30 0.85
N ARG A 852 -11.62 -30.17 2.05
CA ARG A 852 -12.23 -29.54 3.24
C ARG A 852 -11.22 -28.62 3.95
N ASN A 853 -10.38 -27.96 3.16
CA ASN A 853 -9.67 -26.74 3.59
C ASN A 853 -8.48 -26.99 4.51
N HIS A 854 -7.93 -28.20 4.52
CA HIS A 854 -6.79 -28.53 5.35
C HIS A 854 -5.56 -28.83 4.49
N LEU A 855 -4.59 -27.92 4.53
CA LEU A 855 -3.23 -28.12 4.04
C LEU A 855 -2.32 -28.49 5.22
N ARG A 856 -1.53 -29.56 5.08
CA ARG A 856 -0.49 -29.93 6.04
C ARG A 856 0.81 -30.21 5.32
N LEU A 857 1.89 -29.54 5.74
CA LEU A 857 3.23 -29.78 5.25
C LEU A 857 4.05 -30.54 6.28
N TYR A 858 4.95 -31.38 5.78
CA TYR A 858 5.88 -32.15 6.59
C TYR A 858 7.27 -32.13 5.95
N GLU A 859 8.31 -32.05 6.80
CA GLU A 859 9.71 -32.15 6.37
C GLU A 859 10.08 -33.60 6.03
N VAL A 860 10.95 -33.78 5.05
CA VAL A 860 11.45 -35.07 4.58
C VAL A 860 13.00 -35.02 4.54
N PRO A 861 13.70 -36.01 5.12
CA PRO A 861 13.20 -37.13 5.92
C PRO A 861 12.98 -36.71 7.39
N GLY A 862 11.94 -37.24 8.04
CA GLY A 862 11.67 -37.01 9.48
C GLY A 862 10.21 -36.76 9.79
N PHE A 863 9.42 -36.34 8.79
CA PHE A 863 7.98 -36.14 8.86
C PHE A 863 7.54 -35.26 10.03
N THR A 864 8.35 -34.26 10.35
CA THR A 864 7.99 -33.23 11.33
C THR A 864 7.03 -32.25 10.68
N ARG A 865 5.93 -31.93 11.36
CA ARG A 865 4.89 -31.04 10.82
C ARG A 865 5.43 -29.61 10.74
N VAL A 866 5.39 -29.03 9.55
CA VAL A 866 5.69 -27.62 9.32
C VAL A 866 4.44 -26.80 9.63
N LYS A 867 4.56 -25.83 10.53
CA LYS A 867 3.49 -24.86 10.80
C LYS A 867 3.51 -23.80 9.69
N LEU A 868 2.39 -23.68 8.98
CA LEU A 868 2.11 -22.59 8.06
C LEU A 868 1.23 -21.56 8.77
N ASP A 869 1.54 -20.28 8.64
CA ASP A 869 0.68 -19.20 9.12
C ASP A 869 -0.34 -18.85 8.03
N VAL A 870 -1.18 -19.83 7.69
CA VAL A 870 -2.20 -19.67 6.65
C VAL A 870 -3.54 -20.23 7.13
N PRO A 871 -4.56 -19.38 7.32
CA PRO A 871 -5.93 -19.83 7.54
C PRO A 871 -6.52 -20.24 6.19
N PHE A 872 -6.53 -21.54 5.88
CA PHE A 872 -7.28 -22.05 4.74
C PHE A 872 -8.72 -22.34 5.16
N GLU A 873 -9.68 -21.57 4.64
CA GLU A 873 -11.12 -21.76 4.85
C GLU A 873 -11.86 -22.26 3.60
N THR A 874 -11.16 -22.80 2.58
CA THR A 874 -11.79 -23.10 1.26
C THR A 874 -11.25 -24.35 0.55
N ASP A 875 -12.11 -25.06 -0.21
CA ASP A 875 -11.81 -26.44 -0.65
C ASP A 875 -10.59 -26.46 -1.57
N THR A 876 -9.60 -27.31 -1.26
CA THR A 876 -8.37 -27.45 -2.07
C THR A 876 -8.48 -28.67 -2.98
N TYR A 877 -8.10 -28.52 -4.24
CA TYR A 877 -8.25 -29.61 -5.23
C TYR A 877 -6.94 -30.01 -5.90
N GLU A 878 -6.08 -29.04 -6.24
CA GLU A 878 -4.81 -29.28 -6.94
C GLU A 878 -3.75 -28.31 -6.43
N MET A 879 -2.50 -28.77 -6.40
CA MET A 879 -1.34 -28.00 -5.97
C MET A 879 -0.17 -28.20 -6.94
N ALA A 880 0.70 -27.21 -7.01
CA ALA A 880 1.95 -27.29 -7.74
C ALA A 880 3.07 -26.61 -6.95
N PHE A 881 4.21 -27.27 -6.82
CA PHE A 881 5.45 -26.64 -6.34
C PHE A 881 6.17 -25.95 -7.49
N SER A 882 6.80 -24.81 -7.21
CA SER A 882 7.80 -24.23 -8.11
C SER A 882 8.99 -25.16 -8.25
N LYS A 883 9.71 -25.04 -9.36
CA LYS A 883 10.89 -25.88 -9.65
C LYS A 883 12.00 -25.65 -8.65
N ASP A 884 12.18 -24.43 -8.18
CA ASP A 884 13.11 -24.11 -7.10
C ASP A 884 12.63 -24.55 -5.69
N SER A 885 11.45 -25.15 -5.58
CA SER A 885 10.83 -25.59 -4.32
C SER A 885 10.56 -24.47 -3.29
N ARG A 886 10.53 -23.20 -3.71
CA ARG A 886 10.31 -22.05 -2.82
C ARG A 886 8.87 -21.56 -2.80
N LEU A 887 8.11 -21.75 -3.88
CA LEU A 887 6.70 -21.40 -3.97
C LEU A 887 5.82 -22.64 -4.01
N LEU A 888 4.66 -22.53 -3.38
CA LEU A 888 3.57 -23.50 -3.49
C LEU A 888 2.32 -22.79 -4.00
N ALA A 889 1.85 -23.20 -5.17
CA ALA A 889 0.57 -22.79 -5.73
C ALA A 889 -0.53 -23.74 -5.24
N VAL A 890 -1.57 -23.19 -4.61
CA VAL A 890 -2.70 -23.94 -4.05
C VAL A 890 -4.00 -23.44 -4.66
N SER A 891 -4.73 -24.33 -5.34
CA SER A 891 -6.00 -23.98 -5.98
C SER A 891 -7.13 -23.88 -4.96
N ARG A 892 -7.94 -22.82 -5.04
CA ARG A 892 -9.13 -22.62 -4.20
C ARG A 892 -10.41 -22.81 -5.00
N LEU A 893 -11.40 -23.44 -4.37
CA LEU A 893 -12.72 -23.60 -4.97
C LEU A 893 -13.48 -22.26 -5.03
N ASP A 894 -13.33 -21.47 -3.96
CA ASP A 894 -13.90 -20.14 -3.75
C ASP A 894 -12.91 -19.35 -2.89
N PRO A 895 -12.47 -18.12 -3.22
CA PRO A 895 -12.68 -17.39 -4.47
C PRO A 895 -11.94 -18.05 -5.66
N ARG A 896 -12.44 -17.81 -6.87
CA ARG A 896 -11.98 -18.40 -8.14
C ARG A 896 -10.49 -18.05 -8.42
N GLY A 897 -9.56 -18.86 -7.94
CA GLY A 897 -8.15 -18.55 -8.09
C GLY A 897 -7.15 -19.52 -7.46
N VAL A 898 -5.90 -19.10 -7.51
CA VAL A 898 -4.74 -19.82 -6.96
C VAL A 898 -4.05 -18.95 -5.93
N VAL A 899 -3.74 -19.53 -4.77
CA VAL A 899 -2.94 -18.88 -3.73
C VAL A 899 -1.47 -19.26 -3.91
N LEU A 900 -0.60 -18.27 -3.86
CA LEU A 900 0.84 -18.46 -3.83
C LEU A 900 1.34 -18.35 -2.39
N ILE A 901 2.01 -19.39 -1.92
CA ILE A 901 2.64 -19.46 -0.59
C ILE A 901 4.15 -19.45 -0.79
N ASP A 902 4.83 -18.58 -0.05
CA ASP A 902 6.29 -18.63 0.11
C ASP A 902 6.61 -19.65 1.20
N LEU A 903 7.31 -20.72 0.84
CA LEU A 903 7.63 -21.83 1.74
C LEU A 903 8.77 -21.50 2.71
N GLN A 904 9.62 -20.53 2.37
CA GLN A 904 10.69 -20.06 3.24
C GLN A 904 10.11 -19.14 4.34
N LYS A 905 9.26 -18.18 3.96
CA LYS A 905 8.58 -17.27 4.88
C LYS A 905 7.36 -17.91 5.57
N ARG A 906 6.84 -19.01 5.01
CA ARG A 906 5.66 -19.77 5.48
C ARG A 906 4.37 -18.95 5.51
N THR A 907 4.26 -17.98 4.60
CA THR A 907 3.17 -17.01 4.51
C THR A 907 2.56 -16.99 3.11
N VAL A 908 1.30 -16.59 3.01
CA VAL A 908 0.68 -16.27 1.72
C VAL A 908 1.28 -14.96 1.18
N ILE A 909 1.74 -14.98 -0.06
CA ILE A 909 2.36 -13.80 -0.69
C ILE A 909 1.45 -13.14 -1.72
N ALA A 910 0.57 -13.89 -2.36
CA ALA A 910 -0.32 -13.37 -3.40
C ALA A 910 -1.51 -14.30 -3.63
N GLU A 911 -2.63 -13.73 -4.07
CA GLU A 911 -3.79 -14.48 -4.51
C GLU A 911 -4.10 -14.15 -5.99
N LEU A 912 -3.81 -15.12 -6.86
CA LEU A 912 -4.07 -15.05 -8.30
C LEU A 912 -5.55 -15.32 -8.58
N HIS A 913 -6.32 -14.24 -8.69
CA HIS A 913 -7.74 -14.28 -8.96
C HIS A 913 -8.02 -13.98 -10.42
N GLY A 914 -8.67 -14.90 -11.12
CA GLY A 914 -9.15 -14.69 -12.48
C GLY A 914 -10.68 -14.67 -12.53
N ASN A 915 -11.22 -14.40 -13.71
CA ASN A 915 -12.67 -14.42 -13.95
C ASN A 915 -13.24 -15.85 -13.91
N VAL A 916 -12.34 -16.82 -13.97
CA VAL A 916 -12.61 -18.23 -14.18
C VAL A 916 -12.01 -19.08 -13.06
N GLN A 917 -12.71 -20.15 -12.68
CA GLN A 917 -12.18 -21.12 -11.72
C GLN A 917 -10.99 -21.87 -12.34
N THR A 918 -9.82 -21.71 -11.72
CA THR A 918 -8.56 -22.29 -12.18
C THR A 918 -8.01 -23.27 -11.16
N ALA A 919 -7.27 -24.27 -11.65
CA ALA A 919 -6.57 -25.23 -10.82
C ALA A 919 -5.10 -25.33 -11.25
N ALA A 920 -4.19 -25.12 -10.31
CA ALA A 920 -2.75 -25.16 -10.49
C ALA A 920 -2.27 -26.55 -10.92
N ARG A 921 -1.50 -26.60 -12.01
CA ARG A 921 -0.93 -27.84 -12.56
C ARG A 921 0.57 -27.92 -12.37
N SER A 922 1.27 -26.89 -12.81
CA SER A 922 2.75 -26.88 -12.84
C SER A 922 3.28 -25.49 -13.10
N PHE A 923 4.40 -25.15 -12.47
CA PHE A 923 5.20 -23.99 -12.85
C PHE A 923 6.06 -24.30 -14.07
N PHE A 924 6.41 -23.25 -14.83
CA PHE A 924 7.36 -23.34 -15.93
C PHE A 924 8.78 -23.58 -15.38
N ALA A 925 9.72 -23.97 -16.24
CA ALA A 925 11.08 -24.37 -15.83
C ALA A 925 11.85 -23.27 -15.07
N ASN A 926 11.58 -22.00 -15.40
CA ASN A 926 12.13 -20.79 -14.77
C ASN A 926 11.19 -20.18 -13.72
N ASP A 927 10.10 -20.86 -13.38
CA ASP A 927 9.01 -20.41 -12.50
C ASP A 927 8.27 -19.14 -12.95
N SER A 928 8.62 -18.52 -14.10
CA SER A 928 8.06 -17.23 -14.55
C SER A 928 6.56 -17.26 -14.82
N CYS A 929 6.01 -18.44 -15.08
CA CYS A 929 4.61 -18.65 -15.36
C CYS A 929 4.05 -19.87 -14.60
N LEU A 930 2.76 -19.80 -14.28
CA LEU A 930 2.01 -20.91 -13.71
C LEU A 930 0.98 -21.41 -14.73
N LEU A 931 1.09 -22.70 -15.09
CA LEU A 931 0.09 -23.40 -15.89
C LEU A 931 -1.09 -23.81 -14.99
N VAL A 932 -2.29 -23.46 -15.43
CA VAL A 932 -3.54 -23.80 -14.75
C VAL A 932 -4.52 -24.49 -15.71
N THR A 933 -5.39 -25.34 -15.17
CA THR A 933 -6.58 -25.82 -15.89
C THR A 933 -7.81 -25.01 -15.50
N ASN A 934 -8.58 -24.62 -16.50
CA ASN A 934 -9.89 -23.98 -16.34
C ASN A 934 -10.96 -25.06 -16.07
N LYS A 935 -11.76 -24.87 -15.02
CA LYS A 935 -12.81 -25.81 -14.60
C LYS A 935 -14.24 -25.35 -14.94
N SER A 936 -14.45 -24.16 -15.49
CA SER A 936 -15.76 -23.72 -15.97
C SER A 936 -15.96 -24.11 -17.44
N GLY A 937 -16.64 -25.24 -17.68
CA GLY A 937 -16.93 -25.74 -19.02
C GLY A 937 -15.97 -26.84 -19.50
N PRO A 938 -15.79 -27.05 -20.83
CA PRO A 938 -14.81 -28.01 -21.33
C PRO A 938 -13.41 -27.60 -20.84
N THR A 939 -12.70 -28.53 -20.22
CA THR A 939 -11.45 -28.23 -19.50
C THR A 939 -10.40 -27.68 -20.46
N SER A 940 -10.14 -26.37 -20.39
CA SER A 940 -9.11 -25.67 -21.15
C SER A 940 -7.88 -25.37 -20.29
N LEU A 941 -6.78 -24.97 -20.91
CA LEU A 941 -5.59 -24.54 -20.21
C LEU A 941 -5.51 -23.02 -20.17
N GLY A 942 -4.93 -22.50 -19.10
CA GLY A 942 -4.58 -21.09 -18.96
C GLY A 942 -3.18 -20.96 -18.38
N VAL A 943 -2.59 -19.77 -18.55
CA VAL A 943 -1.26 -19.43 -18.07
C VAL A 943 -1.35 -18.11 -17.33
N TRP A 944 -0.86 -18.10 -16.10
CA TRP A 944 -0.57 -16.89 -15.33
C TRP A 944 0.88 -16.50 -15.55
N ASP A 945 1.13 -15.28 -16.03
CA ASP A 945 2.46 -14.69 -16.18
C ASP A 945 2.86 -13.99 -14.87
N ILE A 946 3.60 -14.72 -14.03
CA ILE A 946 4.04 -14.24 -12.72
C ILE A 946 5.10 -13.15 -12.88
N SER A 947 5.98 -13.28 -13.88
CA SER A 947 7.03 -12.30 -14.15
C SER A 947 6.46 -10.92 -14.50
N ARG A 948 5.39 -10.89 -15.31
CA ARG A 948 4.66 -9.66 -15.63
C ARG A 948 3.97 -9.07 -14.41
N ILE A 949 3.27 -9.88 -13.62
CA ILE A 949 2.64 -9.43 -12.37
C ILE A 949 3.66 -8.73 -11.48
N ARG A 950 4.81 -9.37 -11.28
CA ARG A 950 5.90 -8.81 -10.47
C ARG A 950 6.46 -7.52 -11.05
N SER A 951 6.65 -7.45 -12.37
CA SER A 951 7.11 -6.22 -13.05
C SER A 951 6.19 -5.03 -12.74
N GLU A 952 4.86 -5.22 -12.86
CA GLU A 952 3.89 -4.16 -12.56
C GLU A 952 3.83 -3.83 -11.06
N LEU A 953 3.90 -4.84 -10.18
CA LEU A 953 3.94 -4.61 -8.73
C LEU A 953 5.23 -3.91 -8.29
N THR A 954 6.35 -4.11 -9.00
CA THR A 954 7.61 -3.42 -8.72
C THR A 954 7.47 -1.93 -8.94
N LYS A 955 6.80 -1.51 -10.03
CA LYS A 955 6.49 -0.09 -10.29
C LYS A 955 5.65 0.55 -9.18
N LEU A 956 4.83 -0.26 -8.51
CA LEU A 956 4.00 0.16 -7.38
C LEU A 956 4.68 0.01 -6.01
N GLY A 957 5.89 -0.56 -5.92
CA GLY A 957 6.52 -0.89 -4.64
C GLY A 957 5.76 -1.95 -3.82
N LEU A 958 5.03 -2.84 -4.50
CA LEU A 958 4.22 -3.93 -3.90
C LEU A 958 4.76 -5.33 -4.24
N ASP A 959 5.93 -5.42 -4.89
CA ASP A 959 6.52 -6.69 -5.33
C ASP A 959 6.89 -7.64 -4.16
N TRP A 960 7.17 -8.90 -4.48
CA TRP A 960 7.75 -9.91 -3.60
C TRP A 960 8.99 -10.54 -4.26
N GLU A 961 9.83 -11.30 -3.56
CA GLU A 961 11.20 -11.57 -4.03
C GLU A 961 11.35 -12.55 -5.23
N GLN A 962 10.41 -13.46 -5.48
CA GLN A 962 10.60 -14.57 -6.43
C GLN A 962 9.35 -15.00 -7.21
N PRO A 963 9.46 -15.49 -8.45
CA PRO A 963 10.67 -15.73 -9.25
C PRO A 963 11.12 -14.44 -9.94
N PRO A 964 12.44 -14.17 -10.09
CA PRO A 964 12.97 -12.87 -10.50
C PRO A 964 12.24 -12.28 -11.71
N VAL A 965 12.04 -10.95 -11.72
CA VAL A 965 11.44 -10.27 -12.87
C VAL A 965 12.33 -10.51 -14.09
N GLN A 966 11.83 -11.30 -15.03
CA GLN A 966 12.51 -11.58 -16.30
C GLN A 966 11.94 -10.68 -17.38
N SER A 967 12.80 -10.21 -18.29
CA SER A 967 12.36 -9.51 -19.49
C SER A 967 11.81 -10.50 -20.50
N THR A 968 10.51 -10.46 -20.77
CA THR A 968 9.92 -11.17 -21.90
C THR A 968 10.43 -10.55 -23.21
N PRO A 969 10.80 -11.33 -24.24
CA PRO A 969 11.17 -10.76 -25.54
C PRO A 969 10.03 -9.90 -26.09
N SER A 970 10.36 -8.67 -26.53
CA SER A 970 9.39 -7.68 -27.01
C SER A 970 8.74 -8.07 -28.34
N ASP A 971 9.41 -8.88 -29.16
CA ASP A 971 8.91 -9.34 -30.44
C ASP A 971 8.92 -10.86 -30.53
N LEU A 972 7.74 -11.46 -30.27
CA LEU A 972 7.54 -12.91 -30.36
C LEU A 972 7.64 -13.43 -31.81
N SER A 973 7.58 -12.55 -32.82
CA SER A 973 7.65 -12.95 -34.24
C SER A 973 9.07 -13.24 -34.73
N GLN A 974 10.09 -12.78 -34.00
CA GLN A 974 11.51 -13.05 -34.27
C GLN A 974 12.02 -14.34 -33.62
N LEU A 975 11.19 -15.01 -32.82
CA LEU A 975 11.59 -16.25 -32.18
C LEU A 975 11.68 -17.39 -33.19
N PRO A 976 12.72 -18.23 -33.10
CA PRO A 976 12.90 -19.38 -33.98
C PRO A 976 11.69 -20.32 -33.90
N GLU A 977 11.14 -20.73 -35.04
CA GLU A 977 9.93 -21.56 -35.11
C GLU A 977 10.16 -22.90 -34.37
N LEU A 978 9.25 -23.25 -33.45
CA LEU A 978 9.31 -24.52 -32.73
C LEU A 978 8.61 -25.60 -33.56
N ARG A 979 9.34 -26.64 -33.94
CA ARG A 979 8.79 -27.76 -34.70
C ARG A 979 8.83 -29.05 -33.87
N VAL A 980 7.76 -29.84 -33.93
CA VAL A 980 7.72 -31.17 -33.31
C VAL A 980 7.34 -32.19 -34.36
N ASP A 981 8.33 -32.98 -34.78
CA ASP A 981 8.12 -34.10 -35.69
C ASP A 981 7.99 -35.38 -34.87
N ILE A 982 6.89 -36.09 -35.08
CA ILE A 982 6.55 -37.30 -34.31
C ILE A 982 6.56 -38.49 -35.25
N ASP A 983 7.46 -39.43 -34.97
CA ASP A 983 7.57 -40.71 -35.67
C ASP A 983 7.02 -41.82 -34.77
N TRP A 984 5.84 -42.34 -35.11
CA TRP A 984 5.21 -43.45 -34.40
C TRP A 984 5.68 -44.82 -34.92
N GLY A 985 6.46 -44.86 -36.01
CA GLY A 985 6.88 -46.08 -36.70
C GLY A 985 5.75 -46.82 -37.43
N GLU A 986 6.11 -47.82 -38.24
CA GLU A 986 5.17 -48.72 -38.94
C GLU A 986 4.67 -49.91 -38.08
N HIS A 987 5.05 -49.99 -36.79
CA HIS A 987 4.82 -51.18 -35.97
C HIS A 987 3.32 -51.44 -35.69
N PRO A 988 2.90 -52.72 -35.56
CA PRO A 988 1.52 -53.14 -35.67
C PRO A 988 0.80 -52.96 -34.32
N ILE A 989 0.55 -51.72 -33.92
CA ILE A 989 -0.34 -51.40 -32.78
C ILE A 989 -1.73 -52.01 -33.02
N SER A 990 -2.12 -52.21 -34.29
CA SER A 990 -3.33 -52.92 -34.70
C SER A 990 -3.36 -54.44 -34.43
N LYS A 991 -2.21 -55.12 -34.28
CA LYS A 991 -2.16 -56.59 -34.01
C LYS A 991 -2.10 -56.96 -32.53
N LEU A 992 -1.72 -56.05 -31.65
CA LEU A 992 -1.58 -56.31 -30.20
C LEU A 992 -2.88 -56.09 -29.42
N LEU A 993 -3.91 -55.52 -30.04
CA LEU A 993 -5.21 -55.21 -29.42
C LEU A 993 -6.29 -56.29 -29.64
N THR A 994 -5.99 -57.41 -30.30
CA THR A 994 -6.85 -58.61 -30.27
C THR A 994 -6.71 -59.34 -28.92
N VAL A 995 -7.12 -58.69 -27.84
CA VAL A 995 -7.58 -59.41 -26.65
C VAL A 995 -9.06 -59.67 -26.89
N GLN A 996 -9.45 -60.95 -26.93
CA GLN A 996 -10.82 -61.40 -27.14
C GLN A 996 -11.78 -60.65 -26.19
N PRO A 997 -12.94 -60.17 -26.67
CA PRO A 997 -13.95 -59.65 -25.77
C PRO A 997 -14.44 -60.78 -24.86
N ASP A 998 -14.36 -60.57 -23.54
CA ASP A 998 -15.00 -61.41 -22.53
C ASP A 998 -16.49 -61.54 -22.89
N SER A 999 -16.88 -62.72 -23.38
CA SER A 999 -18.22 -63.06 -23.84
C SER A 999 -19.18 -63.39 -22.69
N ASP A 1000 -19.11 -62.65 -21.57
CA ASP A 1000 -19.80 -63.08 -20.34
C ASP A 1000 -20.37 -61.92 -19.51
N ARG A 1001 -21.03 -60.96 -20.17
CA ARG A 1001 -21.97 -60.05 -19.52
C ARG A 1001 -23.17 -59.71 -20.41
N SER A 1002 -23.98 -60.72 -20.72
CA SER A 1002 -25.40 -60.53 -21.03
C SER A 1002 -26.24 -60.96 -19.83
N ALA A 1003 -26.60 -60.01 -18.96
CA ALA A 1003 -27.83 -60.07 -18.16
C ALA A 1003 -28.06 -58.74 -17.41
N GLY A 1004 -29.06 -57.99 -17.87
CA GLY A 1004 -29.85 -57.10 -17.03
C GLY A 1004 -29.37 -55.65 -16.90
N ARG A 1005 -29.72 -54.82 -17.90
CA ARG A 1005 -30.58 -53.65 -17.70
C ARG A 1005 -31.00 -53.02 -19.01
#